data_AF-A0A812UN73-F1
#
_entry.id   AF-A0A812UN73-F1
#
_cell.length_a   1.000
_cell.length_b   1.000
_cell.length_c   1.000
_cell.angle_alpha   90.00
_cell.angle_beta   90.00
_cell.angle_gamma   90.00
#
_symmetry.space_group_name_H-M   'P 1'
#
loop_
_entity.id
_entity.type
_entity.pdbx_description
1 polymer ?
#
loop_
_entity_poly.entity_id
_entity_poly.type
_entity_poly.pdbx_seq_one_letter_code
_entity_poly.pdbx_strand_id
1 'polypeptide(L)'
;MAAKPRLTEEAARQLLVSAESSLDGLTPECLRAATDALNIFRGLGSEGLNGVHDALRVVVAFHRLKAAVEQRKPEEALLLASDELEHCRADGDRRGEASMLLALAEINMDRRGARKRAEALEAALAALVRFQEIRDQRLQALTYLILTNLYSKMQMPEEAEHAAQSALCVFQALGDQMNQAKAFHGLALTMASRHRYADAAVHAEEACTLFAQLGDVKMEAAELVSIGQWQLAAGKPGRAVASAEQALHLFRDIGYGKGWQAKALSVLCQALAQCGRSAAAAKVAREQGGLFRGDGDLAGQVASQEIAAHAHLVSKHPERALRELKDAQQLIDGKGDPSQARLCRGQAASFLAGGDVAEAVRTLNRAVAIAKDVKDHVEESRAHRDLFDIHLDCGRFSAAGEAAARERAVAEAAEDRIGEAASCVRLAVALANGGDLVKSLALAEEALDLSEAVRDRRGKARALHVLSSIQRLDGNMDAALEASEKRLKLARDLGDLQLEAAAMQELAGLHRAEGNFSEARHLAMESRDLCKQSGDRHGLVNALVAMTELALAAETGDVKQSLLNPSKEAVAVAGKLGDGMLRARALYWRAHALGAVGRHPTARRTAHDAAELLTKLGDAEGRVRCLFLVAELYAAEGLKADALGVVQEVRLLAKSVGDAEAEYEVALLEEEVSRKESQPEPQATHATPAATEKPPEAEAREVPEVPVAKETSLNPQEVLQQLLRLVKEVTSSTDEIELDTQLVDAGMDSLSGVTLVTMMSREFGMSFTPSTVFDYPSVRTLRDHLLREQQDEGPWRAMALCRPVLLLDLVPSWPAYSQWRRPDGEPNLAKLAEDFQGVTGPVVDCGHGYDIQSWDVGDFFRWAAHQGGDALYLKDWHLVNACRSLGLQVPYEAPGYLAAPMHDWLNLHMDKATGKDDYRFAYVGVAGTRTPLHHDVLFSHSWSANICGRKHWIFYPPEVSDKLLNSLGNAAESAQPQRRTSDWQQHFPGLQEAWEQRLEAFQEEGELMFVPSGWYHEVDNLTMTISINHNWLNATNALQVWQFLRSEWKSVREKIGDLQDTFDSEKDFLEQCQLLMKANCGLDISGWLELLTGAAEEAVRLRADNPVGDDLWVLEWVEERLRAVSESSLADAAATATQHSSKAAASLADALERLATWRKAAP
;
A
#
# COMPACT_ATOMS: atom_id res chain seq x y z
N MET A 1 69.44 -18.09 31.11
CA MET A 1 68.43 -18.52 30.11
C MET A 1 67.06 -18.22 30.69
N ALA A 2 66.45 -17.12 30.26
CA ALA A 2 65.12 -16.70 30.69
C ALA A 2 64.07 -17.56 29.98
N ALA A 3 63.16 -18.17 30.75
CA ALA A 3 62.00 -18.89 30.22
C ALA A 3 61.03 -17.86 29.61
N LYS A 4 60.70 -18.02 28.32
CA LYS A 4 59.61 -17.27 27.67
C LYS A 4 58.29 -17.57 28.40
N PRO A 5 57.43 -16.59 28.66
CA PRO A 5 56.11 -16.84 29.22
C PRO A 5 55.29 -17.65 28.20
N ARG A 6 54.61 -18.71 28.66
CA ARG A 6 53.60 -19.42 27.85
C ARG A 6 52.46 -18.44 27.59
N LEU A 7 52.35 -17.94 26.37
CA LEU A 7 51.17 -17.20 25.92
C LEU A 7 49.98 -18.17 25.93
N THR A 8 48.90 -17.79 26.61
CA THR A 8 47.71 -18.61 26.84
C THR A 8 46.70 -18.44 25.70
N GLU A 9 45.80 -19.41 25.51
CA GLU A 9 44.69 -19.34 24.53
C GLU A 9 43.84 -18.06 24.70
N GLU A 10 43.62 -17.65 25.95
CA GLU A 10 42.91 -16.41 26.29
C GLU A 10 43.57 -15.15 25.71
N ALA A 11 44.91 -15.09 25.74
CA ALA A 11 45.65 -13.97 25.15
C ALA A 11 45.47 -13.93 23.62
N ALA A 12 45.42 -15.10 22.97
CA ALA A 12 45.17 -15.19 21.54
C ALA A 12 43.73 -14.76 21.17
N ARG A 13 42.72 -15.14 21.98
CA ARG A 13 41.34 -14.69 21.80
C ARG A 13 41.19 -13.18 21.96
N GLN A 14 41.87 -12.57 22.93
CA GLN A 14 41.86 -11.11 23.11
C GLN A 14 42.51 -10.38 21.93
N LEU A 15 43.63 -10.89 21.42
CA LEU A 15 44.27 -10.35 20.21
C LEU A 15 43.34 -10.46 19.00
N LEU A 16 42.63 -11.59 18.86
CA LEU A 16 41.69 -11.80 17.78
C LEU A 16 40.50 -10.83 17.83
N VAL A 17 39.85 -10.66 19.00
CA VAL A 17 38.77 -9.68 19.19
C VAL A 17 39.25 -8.25 18.92
N SER A 18 40.47 -7.92 19.34
CA SER A 18 41.08 -6.62 19.03
C SER A 18 41.33 -6.43 17.54
N ALA A 19 41.69 -7.49 16.82
CA ALA A 19 41.90 -7.43 15.38
C ALA A 19 40.56 -7.27 14.63
N GLU A 20 39.53 -8.03 15.02
CA GLU A 20 38.18 -7.94 14.44
C GLU A 20 37.57 -6.55 14.62
N SER A 21 37.67 -5.98 15.82
CA SER A 21 37.12 -4.64 16.12
C SER A 21 37.86 -3.49 15.41
N SER A 22 39.10 -3.71 14.96
CA SER A 22 39.92 -2.70 14.28
C SER A 22 40.07 -2.93 12.77
N LEU A 23 39.39 -3.95 12.22
CA LEU A 23 39.53 -4.36 10.81
C LEU A 23 39.17 -3.24 9.82
N ASP A 24 38.17 -2.42 10.14
CA ASP A 24 37.73 -1.26 9.35
C ASP A 24 38.84 -0.20 9.18
N GLY A 25 39.77 -0.12 10.14
CA GLY A 25 40.87 0.85 10.10
C GLY A 25 42.02 0.43 9.19
N LEU A 26 42.09 -0.85 8.79
CA LEU A 26 43.14 -1.45 7.96
C LEU A 26 44.57 -1.07 8.41
N THR A 27 44.76 -0.98 9.72
CA THR A 27 46.04 -0.55 10.30
C THR A 27 47.05 -1.70 10.34
N PRO A 28 48.37 -1.42 10.25
CA PRO A 28 49.40 -2.44 10.44
C PRO A 28 49.28 -3.16 11.80
N GLU A 29 48.76 -2.47 12.83
CA GLU A 29 48.49 -3.02 14.16
C GLU A 29 47.42 -4.12 14.13
N CYS A 30 46.35 -3.95 13.35
CA CYS A 30 45.29 -4.95 13.16
C CYS A 30 45.86 -6.25 12.56
N LEU A 31 46.62 -6.13 11.46
CA LEU A 31 47.24 -7.29 10.81
C LEU A 31 48.24 -7.99 11.75
N ARG A 32 49.04 -7.23 12.52
CA ARG A 32 49.95 -7.81 13.52
C ARG A 32 49.19 -8.56 14.60
N ALA A 33 48.13 -7.99 15.17
CA ALA A 33 47.33 -8.65 16.19
C ALA A 33 46.70 -9.96 15.68
N ALA A 34 46.12 -9.96 14.46
CA ALA A 34 45.58 -11.17 13.85
C ALA A 34 46.67 -12.23 13.57
N THR A 35 47.84 -11.81 13.10
CA THR A 35 48.97 -12.71 12.81
C THR A 35 49.58 -13.29 14.08
N ASP A 36 49.68 -12.49 15.15
CA ASP A 36 50.17 -12.93 16.45
C ASP A 36 49.19 -13.92 17.10
N ALA A 37 47.89 -13.66 17.04
CA ALA A 37 46.84 -14.60 17.46
C ALA A 37 46.95 -15.93 16.69
N LEU A 38 47.07 -15.86 15.36
CA LEU A 38 47.25 -17.03 14.49
C LEU A 38 48.48 -17.87 14.89
N ASN A 39 49.61 -17.23 15.13
CA ASN A 39 50.85 -17.91 15.54
C ASN A 39 50.71 -18.59 16.91
N ILE A 40 50.02 -17.95 17.86
CA ILE A 40 49.75 -18.53 19.18
C ILE A 40 48.82 -19.75 19.03
N PHE A 41 47.72 -19.64 18.27
CA PHE A 41 46.80 -20.76 18.04
C PHE A 41 47.47 -21.94 17.33
N ARG A 42 48.33 -21.70 16.32
CA ARG A 42 49.15 -22.76 15.69
C ARG A 42 50.09 -23.43 16.68
N GLY A 43 50.64 -22.67 17.63
CA GLY A 43 51.50 -23.18 18.70
C GLY A 43 50.80 -24.07 19.74
N LEU A 44 49.47 -24.00 19.83
CA LEU A 44 48.64 -24.83 20.72
C LEU A 44 48.30 -26.21 20.11
N GLY A 45 48.66 -26.46 18.85
CA GLY A 45 48.36 -27.73 18.16
C GLY A 45 46.86 -27.96 17.99
N SER A 46 46.39 -29.20 18.22
CA SER A 46 44.98 -29.57 17.99
C SER A 46 43.98 -28.79 18.85
N GLU A 47 44.38 -28.32 20.04
CA GLU A 47 43.52 -27.54 20.93
C GLU A 47 43.27 -26.11 20.41
N GLY A 48 44.17 -25.57 19.57
CA GLY A 48 44.06 -24.23 18.99
C GLY A 48 43.41 -24.18 17.61
N LEU A 49 43.05 -25.32 17.02
CA LEU A 49 42.69 -25.42 15.59
C LEU A 49 41.51 -24.53 15.20
N ASN A 50 40.49 -24.41 16.05
CA ASN A 50 39.36 -23.50 15.78
C ASN A 50 39.81 -22.03 15.72
N GLY A 51 40.68 -21.61 16.64
CA GLY A 51 41.23 -20.26 16.67
C GLY A 51 42.18 -19.97 15.50
N VAL A 52 42.85 -21.00 14.95
CA VAL A 52 43.62 -20.88 13.70
C VAL A 52 42.71 -20.44 12.56
N HIS A 53 41.55 -21.08 12.39
CA HIS A 53 40.60 -20.76 11.32
C HIS A 53 40.00 -19.37 11.46
N ASP A 54 39.59 -19.00 12.69
CA ASP A 54 39.02 -17.69 12.95
C ASP A 54 40.06 -16.58 12.71
N ALA A 55 41.31 -16.75 13.17
CA ALA A 55 42.39 -15.80 12.94
C ALA A 55 42.79 -15.70 11.46
N LEU A 56 42.84 -16.83 10.73
CA LEU A 56 43.10 -16.83 9.28
C LEU A 56 42.04 -16.07 8.50
N ARG A 57 40.76 -16.23 8.86
CA ARG A 57 39.69 -15.46 8.21
C ARG A 57 39.86 -13.95 8.38
N VAL A 58 40.30 -13.50 9.56
CA VAL A 58 40.58 -12.07 9.81
C VAL A 58 41.78 -11.58 8.99
N VAL A 59 42.86 -12.38 8.89
CA VAL A 59 44.02 -12.05 8.03
C VAL A 59 43.61 -11.95 6.56
N VAL A 60 42.86 -12.94 6.06
CA VAL A 60 42.35 -12.93 4.68
C VAL A 60 41.43 -11.73 4.44
N ALA A 61 40.53 -11.43 5.38
CA ALA A 61 39.65 -10.27 5.30
C ALA A 61 40.43 -8.94 5.26
N PHE A 62 41.51 -8.81 6.02
CA PHE A 62 42.39 -7.64 5.99
C PHE A 62 42.99 -7.43 4.59
N HIS A 63 43.58 -8.47 3.98
CA HIS A 63 44.16 -8.37 2.64
C HIS A 63 43.10 -8.10 1.57
N ARG A 64 41.89 -8.70 1.71
CA ARG A 64 40.74 -8.45 0.83
C ARG A 64 40.31 -6.98 0.88
N LEU A 65 40.06 -6.45 2.07
CA LEU A 65 39.58 -5.08 2.26
C LEU A 65 40.65 -4.04 1.88
N LYS A 66 41.92 -4.30 2.17
CA LYS A 66 43.04 -3.47 1.72
C LYS A 66 43.12 -3.39 0.20
N ALA A 67 43.02 -4.53 -0.49
CA ALA A 67 43.01 -4.54 -1.95
C ALA A 67 41.80 -3.78 -2.53
N ALA A 68 40.63 -3.86 -1.89
CA ALA A 68 39.45 -3.11 -2.31
C ALA A 68 39.64 -1.59 -2.18
N VAL A 69 40.23 -1.11 -1.06
CA VAL A 69 40.54 0.31 -0.86
C VAL A 69 41.60 0.81 -1.84
N GLU A 70 42.61 -0.01 -2.14
CA GLU A 70 43.65 0.28 -3.13
C GLU A 70 43.17 0.13 -4.59
N GLN A 71 41.92 -0.32 -4.81
CA GLN A 71 41.35 -0.65 -6.12
C GLN A 71 42.19 -1.66 -6.92
N ARG A 72 42.78 -2.63 -6.23
CA ARG A 72 43.62 -3.69 -6.79
C ARG A 72 42.93 -5.04 -6.70
N LYS A 73 43.46 -6.02 -7.45
CA LYS A 73 43.03 -7.41 -7.32
C LYS A 73 43.49 -7.96 -5.96
N PRO A 74 42.65 -8.69 -5.23
CA PRO A 74 42.99 -9.26 -3.92
C PRO A 74 43.86 -10.52 -4.06
N GLU A 75 45.01 -10.41 -4.74
CA GLU A 75 45.88 -11.56 -5.07
C GLU A 75 46.44 -12.24 -3.82
N GLU A 76 46.88 -11.46 -2.83
CA GLU A 76 47.37 -11.99 -1.55
C GLU A 76 46.27 -12.74 -0.78
N ALA A 77 45.06 -12.20 -0.71
CA ALA A 77 43.93 -12.84 -0.04
C ALA A 77 43.48 -14.13 -0.75
N LEU A 78 43.47 -14.13 -2.09
CA LEU A 78 43.17 -15.31 -2.90
C LEU A 78 44.20 -16.42 -2.66
N LEU A 79 45.49 -16.08 -2.72
CA LEU A 79 46.57 -17.05 -2.52
C LEU A 79 46.49 -17.66 -1.12
N LEU A 80 46.37 -16.83 -0.08
CA LEU A 80 46.25 -17.31 1.30
C LEU A 80 45.05 -18.24 1.50
N ALA A 81 43.87 -17.86 1.00
CA ALA A 81 42.66 -18.66 1.16
C ALA A 81 42.69 -19.95 0.33
N SER A 82 43.25 -19.93 -0.88
CA SER A 82 43.38 -21.12 -1.73
C SER A 82 44.42 -22.11 -1.21
N ASP A 83 45.60 -21.63 -0.80
CA ASP A 83 46.65 -22.49 -0.26
C ASP A 83 46.17 -23.17 1.03
N GLU A 84 45.58 -22.42 1.97
CA GLU A 84 45.09 -23.01 3.22
C GLU A 84 43.92 -23.97 2.98
N LEU A 85 43.06 -23.71 1.99
CA LEU A 85 42.00 -24.64 1.59
C LEU A 85 42.56 -26.00 1.14
N GLU A 86 43.64 -26.00 0.36
CA GLU A 86 44.31 -27.24 -0.07
C GLU A 86 44.91 -27.99 1.12
N HIS A 87 45.56 -27.29 2.06
CA HIS A 87 46.09 -27.89 3.29
C HIS A 87 44.96 -28.51 4.14
N CYS A 88 43.88 -27.77 4.39
CA CYS A 88 42.73 -28.26 5.14
C CYS A 88 42.12 -29.52 4.50
N ARG A 89 42.03 -29.57 3.17
CA ARG A 89 41.55 -30.76 2.43
C ARG A 89 42.49 -31.95 2.56
N ALA A 90 43.80 -31.73 2.49
CA ALA A 90 44.79 -32.78 2.66
C ALA A 90 44.76 -33.37 4.08
N ASP A 91 44.54 -32.51 5.09
CA ASP A 91 44.50 -32.90 6.50
C ASP A 91 43.11 -33.41 6.95
N GLY A 92 42.10 -33.33 6.08
CA GLY A 92 40.72 -33.73 6.40
C GLY A 92 40.02 -32.79 7.40
N ASP A 93 40.50 -31.56 7.55
CA ASP A 93 39.92 -30.54 8.42
C ASP A 93 38.68 -29.90 7.79
N ARG A 94 37.52 -30.42 8.17
CA ARG A 94 36.22 -29.97 7.64
C ARG A 94 35.85 -28.54 8.03
N ARG A 95 36.24 -28.08 9.22
CA ARG A 95 35.92 -26.70 9.67
C ARG A 95 36.83 -25.69 8.96
N GLY A 96 38.10 -26.02 8.79
CA GLY A 96 39.07 -25.23 8.03
C GLY A 96 38.68 -25.12 6.55
N GLU A 97 38.31 -26.24 5.93
CA GLU A 97 37.80 -26.27 4.54
C GLU A 97 36.61 -25.32 4.38
N ALA A 98 35.59 -25.43 5.26
CA ALA A 98 34.40 -24.59 5.21
C ALA A 98 34.72 -23.10 5.41
N SER A 99 35.65 -22.79 6.33
CA SER A 99 36.08 -21.42 6.64
C SER A 99 36.78 -20.75 5.46
N MET A 100 37.65 -21.49 4.75
CA MET A 100 38.34 -20.97 3.57
C MET A 100 37.41 -20.87 2.36
N LEU A 101 36.45 -21.79 2.19
CA LEU A 101 35.40 -21.66 1.17
C LEU A 101 34.56 -20.39 1.38
N LEU A 102 34.17 -20.10 2.62
CA LEU A 102 33.45 -18.86 2.95
C LEU A 102 34.31 -17.60 2.66
N ALA A 103 35.60 -17.64 2.98
CA ALA A 103 36.52 -16.55 2.66
C ALA A 103 36.69 -16.34 1.14
N LEU A 104 36.76 -17.42 0.35
CA LEU A 104 36.79 -17.33 -1.12
C LEU A 104 35.48 -16.79 -1.69
N ALA A 105 34.34 -17.14 -1.11
CA ALA A 105 33.05 -16.57 -1.48
C ALA A 105 33.03 -15.05 -1.25
N GLU A 106 33.48 -14.59 -0.08
CA GLU A 106 33.62 -13.17 0.25
C GLU A 106 34.55 -12.44 -0.73
N ILE A 107 35.72 -13.01 -1.05
CA ILE A 107 36.68 -12.41 -2.00
C ILE A 107 36.07 -12.30 -3.41
N ASN A 108 35.43 -13.36 -3.89
CA ASN A 108 34.87 -13.39 -5.25
C ASN A 108 33.60 -12.53 -5.38
N MET A 109 32.83 -12.38 -4.30
CA MET A 109 31.66 -11.50 -4.25
C MET A 109 32.01 -10.02 -4.47
N ASP A 110 33.21 -9.59 -4.05
CA ASP A 110 33.70 -8.21 -4.20
C ASP A 110 34.30 -7.95 -5.59
N ARG A 111 34.53 -8.99 -6.39
CA ARG A 111 35.08 -8.88 -7.75
C ARG A 111 33.96 -8.66 -8.78
N ARG A 112 34.28 -7.93 -9.84
CA ARG A 112 33.33 -7.65 -10.95
C ARG A 112 33.20 -8.87 -11.89
N GLY A 113 32.00 -9.02 -12.47
CA GLY A 113 31.70 -10.01 -13.51
C GLY A 113 30.72 -11.11 -13.07
N ALA A 114 29.93 -11.65 -14.00
CA ALA A 114 28.96 -12.71 -13.74
C ALA A 114 29.64 -14.02 -13.31
N ARG A 115 30.75 -14.39 -13.97
CA ARG A 115 31.54 -15.58 -13.62
C ARG A 115 32.04 -15.57 -12.18
N LYS A 116 32.48 -14.42 -11.67
CA LYS A 116 32.97 -14.30 -10.28
C LYS A 116 31.85 -14.37 -9.25
N ARG A 117 30.66 -13.88 -9.58
CA ARG A 117 29.45 -14.09 -8.77
C ARG A 117 29.05 -15.56 -8.71
N ALA A 118 29.14 -16.30 -9.82
CA ALA A 118 28.88 -17.74 -9.85
C ALA A 118 29.90 -18.53 -9.02
N GLU A 119 31.21 -18.25 -9.19
CA GLU A 119 32.28 -18.86 -8.38
C GLU A 119 32.08 -18.57 -6.87
N ALA A 120 31.63 -17.36 -6.52
CA ALA A 120 31.33 -16.99 -5.13
C ALA A 120 30.12 -17.75 -4.58
N LEU A 121 29.06 -17.90 -5.37
CA LEU A 121 27.85 -18.64 -4.99
C LEU A 121 28.16 -20.12 -4.75
N GLU A 122 28.92 -20.77 -5.64
CA GLU A 122 29.34 -22.15 -5.48
C GLU A 122 30.15 -22.35 -4.18
N ALA A 123 31.11 -21.45 -3.92
CA ALA A 123 31.92 -21.49 -2.70
C ALA A 123 31.07 -21.28 -1.43
N ALA A 124 30.12 -20.34 -1.44
CA ALA A 124 29.23 -20.07 -0.31
C ALA A 124 28.30 -21.26 -0.01
N LEU A 125 27.70 -21.86 -1.05
CA LEU A 125 26.83 -23.04 -0.88
C LEU A 125 27.62 -24.25 -0.38
N ALA A 126 28.83 -24.47 -0.89
CA ALA A 126 29.70 -25.54 -0.39
C ALA A 126 30.08 -25.30 1.09
N ALA A 127 30.43 -24.07 1.47
CA ALA A 127 30.70 -23.72 2.86
C ALA A 127 29.48 -23.96 3.76
N LEU A 128 28.28 -23.57 3.31
CA LEU A 128 27.03 -23.73 4.06
C LEU A 128 26.75 -25.20 4.40
N VAL A 129 26.85 -26.10 3.41
CA VAL A 129 26.65 -27.54 3.60
C VAL A 129 27.63 -28.09 4.64
N ARG A 130 28.92 -27.70 4.54
CA ARG A 130 29.93 -28.14 5.52
C ARG A 130 29.65 -27.62 6.92
N PHE A 131 29.26 -26.35 7.07
CA PHE A 131 28.89 -25.79 8.38
C PHE A 131 27.66 -26.48 9.00
N GLN A 132 26.70 -26.89 8.18
CA GLN A 132 25.55 -27.71 8.62
C GLN A 132 25.99 -29.11 9.07
N GLU A 133 26.86 -29.78 8.32
CA GLU A 133 27.39 -31.11 8.67
C GLU A 133 28.11 -31.10 10.03
N ILE A 134 28.91 -30.07 10.30
CA ILE A 134 29.66 -29.92 11.57
C ILE A 134 28.85 -29.20 12.66
N ARG A 135 27.62 -28.76 12.36
CA ARG A 135 26.69 -28.05 13.26
C ARG A 135 27.25 -26.73 13.83
N ASP A 136 28.02 -25.99 13.03
CA ASP A 136 28.46 -24.63 13.41
C ASP A 136 27.39 -23.59 13.03
N GLN A 137 26.49 -23.32 13.97
CA GLN A 137 25.33 -22.43 13.75
C GLN A 137 25.75 -20.98 13.46
N ARG A 138 26.82 -20.47 14.08
CA ARG A 138 27.29 -19.10 13.89
C ARG A 138 27.84 -18.90 12.48
N LEU A 139 28.70 -19.81 12.00
CA LEU A 139 29.27 -19.73 10.65
C LEU A 139 28.24 -20.07 9.57
N GLN A 140 27.28 -20.94 9.86
CA GLN A 140 26.10 -21.16 9.02
C GLN A 140 25.33 -19.85 8.80
N ALA A 141 25.02 -19.11 9.87
CA ALA A 141 24.30 -17.84 9.79
C ALA A 141 25.08 -16.74 9.06
N LEU A 142 26.40 -16.66 9.28
CA LEU A 142 27.26 -15.73 8.53
C LEU A 142 27.30 -16.07 7.03
N THR A 143 27.28 -17.37 6.69
CA THR A 143 27.20 -17.81 5.30
C THR A 143 25.88 -17.40 4.65
N TYR A 144 24.75 -17.46 5.38
CA TYR A 144 23.47 -16.95 4.90
C TYR A 144 23.48 -15.43 4.63
N LEU A 145 24.20 -14.61 5.40
CA LEU A 145 24.36 -13.18 5.08
C LEU A 145 25.14 -12.96 3.77
N ILE A 146 26.18 -13.75 3.52
CA ILE A 146 26.92 -13.71 2.25
C ILE A 146 26.02 -14.14 1.08
N LEU A 147 25.25 -15.21 1.27
CA LEU A 147 24.27 -15.66 0.28
C LEU A 147 23.20 -14.60 0.00
N THR A 148 22.71 -13.89 1.03
CA THR A 148 21.77 -12.78 0.87
C THR A 148 22.33 -11.74 -0.10
N ASN A 149 23.56 -11.27 0.12
CA ASN A 149 24.20 -10.27 -0.74
C ASN A 149 24.47 -10.80 -2.16
N LEU A 150 24.91 -12.05 -2.30
CA LEU A 150 25.12 -12.69 -3.60
C LEU A 150 23.82 -12.80 -4.38
N TYR A 151 22.76 -13.31 -3.77
CA TYR A 151 21.44 -13.41 -4.39
C TYR A 151 20.87 -12.05 -4.75
N SER A 152 21.02 -11.02 -3.90
CA SER A 152 20.65 -9.63 -4.27
C SER A 152 21.45 -9.13 -5.48
N LYS A 153 22.78 -9.34 -5.52
CA LYS A 153 23.64 -8.97 -6.68
C LYS A 153 23.32 -9.76 -7.95
N MET A 154 22.71 -10.93 -7.82
CA MET A 154 22.28 -11.79 -8.93
C MET A 154 20.81 -11.55 -9.30
N GLN A 155 20.11 -10.62 -8.64
CA GLN A 155 18.69 -10.34 -8.83
C GLN A 155 17.78 -11.56 -8.57
N MET A 156 18.11 -12.31 -7.52
CA MET A 156 17.39 -13.49 -7.03
C MET A 156 16.75 -13.16 -5.67
N PRO A 157 15.64 -12.40 -5.63
CA PRO A 157 15.12 -11.83 -4.38
C PRO A 157 14.51 -12.86 -3.43
N GLU A 158 13.92 -13.96 -3.93
CA GLU A 158 13.31 -14.99 -3.08
C GLU A 158 14.39 -15.73 -2.26
N GLU A 159 15.48 -16.13 -2.93
CA GLU A 159 16.60 -16.80 -2.30
C GLU A 159 17.34 -15.84 -1.36
N ALA A 160 17.42 -14.55 -1.70
CA ALA A 160 17.97 -13.52 -0.82
C ALA A 160 17.13 -13.36 0.45
N GLU A 161 15.80 -13.32 0.32
CA GLU A 161 14.86 -13.18 1.45
C GLU A 161 14.95 -14.40 2.36
N HIS A 162 14.92 -15.60 1.79
CA HIS A 162 15.06 -16.84 2.55
C HIS A 162 16.40 -16.91 3.30
N ALA A 163 17.50 -16.55 2.64
CA ALA A 163 18.80 -16.50 3.29
C ALA A 163 18.84 -15.47 4.42
N ALA A 164 18.28 -14.28 4.22
CA ALA A 164 18.24 -13.22 5.24
C ALA A 164 17.37 -13.61 6.45
N GLN A 165 16.19 -14.21 6.22
CA GLN A 165 15.33 -14.75 7.28
C GLN A 165 16.01 -15.89 8.05
N SER A 166 16.70 -16.79 7.34
CA SER A 166 17.46 -17.89 7.95
C SER A 166 18.60 -17.36 8.82
N ALA A 167 19.34 -16.35 8.33
CA ALA A 167 20.37 -15.67 9.11
C ALA A 167 19.78 -15.02 10.37
N LEU A 168 18.68 -14.26 10.21
CA LEU A 168 18.01 -13.55 11.30
C LEU A 168 17.56 -14.51 12.40
N CYS A 169 16.87 -15.60 12.04
CA CYS A 169 16.40 -16.62 12.98
C CYS A 169 17.55 -17.21 13.82
N VAL A 170 18.66 -17.58 13.17
CA VAL A 170 19.81 -18.14 13.89
C VAL A 170 20.49 -17.07 14.76
N PHE A 171 20.69 -15.84 14.28
CA PHE A 171 21.31 -14.80 15.09
C PHE A 171 20.42 -14.32 16.25
N GLN A 172 19.09 -14.39 16.13
CA GLN A 172 18.15 -14.20 17.24
C GLN A 172 18.33 -15.29 18.30
N ALA A 173 18.38 -16.57 17.89
CA ALA A 173 18.61 -17.68 18.81
C ALA A 173 20.00 -17.61 19.50
N LEU A 174 21.01 -17.07 18.81
CA LEU A 174 22.36 -16.86 19.37
C LEU A 174 22.51 -15.57 20.19
N GLY A 175 21.51 -14.67 20.18
CA GLY A 175 21.61 -13.36 20.81
C GLY A 175 22.64 -12.40 20.16
N ASP A 176 23.04 -12.64 18.91
CA ASP A 176 24.03 -11.82 18.20
C ASP A 176 23.36 -10.60 17.53
N GLN A 177 23.14 -9.55 18.32
CA GLN A 177 22.42 -8.34 17.88
C GLN A 177 23.10 -7.63 16.68
N MET A 178 24.43 -7.66 16.60
CA MET A 178 25.17 -7.04 15.49
C MET A 178 24.85 -7.72 14.17
N ASN A 179 24.83 -9.06 14.14
CA ASN A 179 24.51 -9.79 12.92
C ASN A 179 23.00 -9.90 12.67
N GLN A 180 22.14 -9.73 13.69
CA GLN A 180 20.70 -9.49 13.49
C GLN A 180 20.47 -8.19 12.71
N ALA A 181 21.14 -7.09 13.08
CA ALA A 181 21.03 -5.81 12.38
C ALA A 181 21.43 -5.94 10.90
N LYS A 182 22.51 -6.69 10.61
CA LYS A 182 22.93 -6.99 9.23
C LYS A 182 21.92 -7.87 8.47
N ALA A 183 21.25 -8.79 9.16
CA ALA A 183 20.20 -9.60 8.55
C ALA A 183 18.97 -8.75 8.18
N PHE A 184 18.55 -7.84 9.06
CA PHE A 184 17.49 -6.85 8.78
C PHE A 184 17.86 -5.94 7.61
N HIS A 185 19.10 -5.44 7.54
CA HIS A 185 19.57 -4.69 6.36
C HIS A 185 19.50 -5.54 5.07
N GLY A 186 19.83 -6.83 5.14
CA GLY A 186 19.70 -7.76 4.02
C GLY A 186 18.24 -7.94 3.56
N LEU A 187 17.29 -8.05 4.50
CA LEU A 187 15.85 -8.08 4.19
C LEU A 187 15.42 -6.76 3.55
N ALA A 188 15.87 -5.63 4.08
CA ALA A 188 15.54 -4.32 3.58
C ALA A 188 16.01 -4.12 2.12
N LEU A 189 17.26 -4.49 1.81
CA LEU A 189 17.79 -4.50 0.44
C LEU A 189 16.98 -5.41 -0.48
N THR A 190 16.57 -6.58 0.01
CA THR A 190 15.78 -7.55 -0.76
C THR A 190 14.40 -6.98 -1.09
N MET A 191 13.70 -6.39 -0.12
CA MET A 191 12.41 -5.72 -0.35
C MET A 191 12.54 -4.53 -1.31
N ALA A 192 13.59 -3.72 -1.15
CA ALA A 192 13.87 -2.61 -2.07
C ALA A 192 14.11 -3.11 -3.51
N SER A 193 14.81 -4.24 -3.66
CA SER A 193 15.04 -4.86 -4.97
C SER A 193 13.74 -5.31 -5.65
N ARG A 194 12.69 -5.62 -4.88
CA ARG A 194 11.33 -5.98 -5.32
C ARG A 194 10.40 -4.77 -5.45
N HIS A 195 10.93 -3.54 -5.39
CA HIS A 195 10.16 -2.29 -5.41
C HIS A 195 9.18 -2.12 -4.22
N ARG A 196 9.31 -2.93 -3.17
CA ARG A 196 8.56 -2.82 -1.91
C ARG A 196 9.26 -1.84 -0.97
N TYR A 197 9.37 -0.58 -1.39
CA TYR A 197 10.18 0.43 -0.70
C TYR A 197 9.65 0.80 0.70
N ALA A 198 8.34 0.68 0.93
CA ALA A 198 7.76 0.91 2.25
C ALA A 198 8.22 -0.17 3.24
N ASP A 199 8.17 -1.44 2.84
CA ASP A 199 8.61 -2.57 3.66
C ASP A 199 10.14 -2.57 3.85
N ALA A 200 10.88 -2.17 2.82
CA ALA A 200 12.32 -1.94 2.92
C ALA A 200 12.66 -0.91 3.99
N ALA A 201 11.92 0.20 4.04
CA ALA A 201 12.12 1.23 5.06
C ALA A 201 11.86 0.69 6.48
N VAL A 202 10.84 -0.16 6.67
CA VAL A 202 10.55 -0.80 7.97
C VAL A 202 11.72 -1.67 8.43
N HIS A 203 12.21 -2.58 7.58
CA HIS A 203 13.34 -3.43 7.96
C HIS A 203 14.65 -2.66 8.19
N ALA A 204 14.89 -1.57 7.47
CA ALA A 204 16.03 -0.71 7.81
C ALA A 204 15.82 0.12 9.08
N GLU A 205 14.59 0.49 9.45
CA GLU A 205 14.30 1.10 10.75
C GLU A 205 14.62 0.12 11.90
N GLU A 206 14.34 -1.18 11.73
CA GLU A 206 14.75 -2.24 12.66
C GLU A 206 16.28 -2.37 12.76
N ALA A 207 16.98 -2.43 11.62
CA ALA A 207 18.44 -2.47 11.58
C ALA A 207 19.07 -1.23 12.23
N CYS A 208 18.56 -0.04 11.89
CA CYS A 208 19.01 1.24 12.44
C CYS A 208 18.87 1.29 13.97
N THR A 209 17.74 0.79 14.50
CA THR A 209 17.48 0.74 15.94
C THR A 209 18.50 -0.15 16.66
N LEU A 210 18.80 -1.32 16.11
CA LEU A 210 19.81 -2.23 16.68
C LEU A 210 21.22 -1.62 16.63
N PHE A 211 21.61 -0.99 15.52
CA PHE A 211 22.91 -0.31 15.44
C PHE A 211 23.03 0.84 16.45
N ALA A 212 21.96 1.62 16.64
CA ALA A 212 21.91 2.66 17.66
C ALA A 212 22.07 2.10 19.08
N GLN A 213 21.39 0.99 19.41
CA GLN A 213 21.52 0.30 20.72
C GLN A 213 22.93 -0.26 20.96
N LEU A 214 23.61 -0.71 19.90
CA LEU A 214 24.99 -1.20 19.95
C LEU A 214 26.02 -0.07 20.02
N GLY A 215 25.60 1.18 19.87
CA GLY A 215 26.50 2.34 19.78
C GLY A 215 27.30 2.40 18.47
N ASP A 216 26.89 1.66 17.43
CA ASP A 216 27.50 1.73 16.10
C ASP A 216 26.88 2.89 15.31
N VAL A 217 27.25 4.11 15.73
CA VAL A 217 26.75 5.37 15.15
C VAL A 217 27.02 5.47 13.65
N LYS A 218 28.09 4.82 13.16
CA LYS A 218 28.43 4.77 11.73
C LYS A 218 27.37 3.99 10.97
N MET A 219 27.04 2.79 11.44
CA MET A 219 26.04 1.95 10.78
C MET A 219 24.62 2.49 10.96
N GLU A 220 24.30 3.09 12.11
CA GLU A 220 23.04 3.84 12.32
C GLU A 220 22.86 4.93 11.24
N ALA A 221 23.87 5.79 11.06
CA ALA A 221 23.84 6.84 10.06
C ALA A 221 23.77 6.29 8.62
N ALA A 222 24.42 5.16 8.34
CA ALA A 222 24.36 4.50 7.05
C ALA A 222 22.96 3.95 6.75
N GLU A 223 22.27 3.35 7.72
CA GLU A 223 20.89 2.90 7.57
C GLU A 223 19.92 4.07 7.34
N LEU A 224 20.09 5.19 8.03
CA LEU A 224 19.29 6.40 7.79
C LEU A 224 19.41 6.94 6.36
N VAL A 225 20.59 6.81 5.74
CA VAL A 225 20.77 7.12 4.31
C VAL A 225 19.95 6.16 3.44
N SER A 226 19.99 4.85 3.72
CA SER A 226 19.20 3.84 3.00
C SER A 226 17.69 4.09 3.15
N ILE A 227 17.22 4.36 4.37
CA ILE A 227 15.83 4.72 4.67
C ILE A 227 15.42 5.95 3.85
N GLY A 228 16.23 7.01 3.84
CA GLY A 228 15.94 8.22 3.06
C GLY A 228 15.85 7.94 1.55
N GLN A 229 16.72 7.08 1.00
CA GLN A 229 16.68 6.68 -0.40
C GLN A 229 15.40 5.92 -0.75
N TRP A 230 14.98 4.96 0.07
CA TRP A 230 13.76 4.20 -0.22
C TRP A 230 12.49 5.00 0.06
N GLN A 231 12.51 5.94 0.99
CA GLN A 231 11.42 6.91 1.16
C GLN A 231 11.27 7.82 -0.06
N LEU A 232 12.36 8.23 -0.72
CA LEU A 232 12.30 8.92 -2.02
C LEU A 232 11.69 8.04 -3.10
N ALA A 233 12.15 6.79 -3.21
CA ALA A 233 11.62 5.84 -4.18
C ALA A 233 10.13 5.53 -3.93
N ALA A 234 9.67 5.54 -2.67
CA ALA A 234 8.27 5.42 -2.27
C ALA A 234 7.43 6.70 -2.48
N GLY A 235 8.02 7.77 -3.03
CA GLY A 235 7.32 9.05 -3.26
C GLY A 235 7.00 9.82 -1.97
N LYS A 236 7.80 9.65 -0.91
CA LYS A 236 7.67 10.32 0.39
C LYS A 236 8.87 11.26 0.66
N PRO A 237 9.11 12.29 -0.17
CA PRO A 237 10.31 13.12 -0.07
C PRO A 237 10.40 13.91 1.25
N GLY A 238 9.27 14.24 1.88
CA GLY A 238 9.26 14.93 3.17
C GLY A 238 9.87 14.10 4.32
N ARG A 239 9.60 12.79 4.38
CA ARG A 239 10.23 11.89 5.35
C ARG A 239 11.72 11.72 5.05
N ALA A 240 12.06 11.62 3.77
CA ALA A 240 13.44 11.45 3.33
C ALA A 240 14.35 12.63 3.74
N VAL A 241 13.82 13.87 3.76
CA VAL A 241 14.53 15.03 4.31
C VAL A 241 14.93 14.79 5.76
N ALA A 242 14.02 14.34 6.62
CA ALA A 242 14.29 14.12 8.03
C ALA A 242 15.36 13.04 8.26
N SER A 243 15.22 11.89 7.60
CA SER A 243 16.21 10.81 7.71
C SER A 243 17.60 11.22 7.20
N ALA A 244 17.67 11.97 6.10
CA ALA A 244 18.94 12.44 5.55
C ALA A 244 19.60 13.52 6.41
N GLU A 245 18.82 14.43 7.02
CA GLU A 245 19.32 15.43 7.97
C GLU A 245 19.89 14.77 9.23
N GLN A 246 19.20 13.77 9.78
CA GLN A 246 19.68 12.99 10.92
C GLN A 246 20.97 12.23 10.60
N ALA A 247 21.01 11.52 9.46
CA ALA A 247 22.23 10.83 9.01
C ALA A 247 23.42 11.80 8.88
N LEU A 248 23.18 12.98 8.30
CA LEU A 248 24.21 14.00 8.12
C LEU A 248 24.71 14.56 9.47
N HIS A 249 23.81 14.74 10.44
CA HIS A 249 24.19 15.14 11.80
C HIS A 249 25.11 14.09 12.43
N LEU A 250 24.72 12.82 12.41
CA LEU A 250 25.52 11.74 12.97
C LEU A 250 26.91 11.63 12.31
N PHE A 251 26.99 11.65 10.97
CA PHE A 251 28.28 11.60 10.27
C PHE A 251 29.19 12.81 10.57
N ARG A 252 28.62 13.96 10.93
CA ARG A 252 29.40 15.14 11.38
C ARG A 252 29.94 14.94 12.78
N ASP A 253 29.11 14.44 13.69
CA ASP A 253 29.48 14.22 15.09
C ASP A 253 30.65 13.23 15.22
N ILE A 254 30.60 12.13 14.47
CA ILE A 254 31.68 11.11 14.49
C ILE A 254 32.87 11.48 13.60
N GLY A 255 32.79 12.56 12.83
CA GLY A 255 33.84 12.97 11.88
C GLY A 255 34.17 11.92 10.81
N TYR A 256 33.23 11.01 10.51
CA TYR A 256 33.49 9.84 9.68
C TYR A 256 33.29 10.15 8.20
N GLY A 257 34.38 10.05 7.44
CA GLY A 257 34.44 9.98 5.97
C GLY A 257 33.59 10.98 5.18
N LYS A 258 34.23 11.96 4.53
CA LYS A 258 33.57 12.95 3.64
C LYS A 258 32.64 12.33 2.59
N GLY A 259 32.93 11.12 2.13
CA GLY A 259 32.09 10.37 1.18
C GLY A 259 30.70 9.97 1.73
N TRP A 260 30.59 9.62 3.01
CA TRP A 260 29.31 9.28 3.64
C TRP A 260 28.46 10.52 3.90
N GLN A 261 29.10 11.62 4.34
CA GLN A 261 28.44 12.93 4.42
C GLN A 261 27.91 13.35 3.03
N ALA A 262 28.68 13.13 1.97
CA ALA A 262 28.23 13.41 0.61
C ALA A 262 27.04 12.55 0.18
N LYS A 263 26.98 11.27 0.57
CA LYS A 263 25.81 10.43 0.32
C LYS A 263 24.55 10.96 1.02
N ALA A 264 24.66 11.34 2.30
CA ALA A 264 23.54 11.93 3.04
C ALA A 264 23.07 13.26 2.41
N LEU A 265 24.01 14.13 2.03
CA LEU A 265 23.73 15.38 1.31
C LEU A 265 23.09 15.13 -0.06
N SER A 266 23.47 14.06 -0.76
CA SER A 266 22.88 13.67 -2.04
C SER A 266 21.40 13.33 -1.90
N VAL A 267 21.05 12.50 -0.91
CA VAL A 267 19.66 12.14 -0.59
C VAL A 267 18.87 13.37 -0.18
N LEU A 268 19.44 14.22 0.69
CA LEU A 268 18.82 15.46 1.12
C LEU A 268 18.56 16.42 -0.05
N CYS A 269 19.52 16.56 -0.97
CA CYS A 269 19.39 17.41 -2.15
C CYS A 269 18.25 16.93 -3.06
N GLN A 270 18.18 15.64 -3.34
CA GLN A 270 17.11 15.04 -4.14
C GLN A 270 15.74 15.18 -3.46
N ALA A 271 15.66 14.93 -2.15
CA ALA A 271 14.43 15.08 -1.38
C ALA A 271 13.91 16.52 -1.37
N LEU A 272 14.79 17.49 -1.16
CA LEU A 272 14.43 18.91 -1.23
C LEU A 272 13.97 19.32 -2.62
N ALA A 273 14.60 18.81 -3.68
CA ALA A 273 14.20 19.08 -5.07
C ALA A 273 12.80 18.53 -5.37
N GLN A 274 12.50 17.29 -4.97
CA GLN A 274 11.17 16.69 -5.13
C GLN A 274 10.09 17.40 -4.29
N CYS A 275 10.46 18.01 -3.16
CA CYS A 275 9.58 18.88 -2.39
C CYS A 275 9.39 20.28 -3.00
N GLY A 276 9.97 20.58 -4.18
CA GLY A 276 9.93 21.91 -4.80
C GLY A 276 10.84 22.96 -4.13
N ARG A 277 11.65 22.58 -3.14
CA ARG A 277 12.55 23.46 -2.38
C ARG A 277 13.89 23.67 -3.12
N SER A 278 13.80 24.11 -4.38
CA SER A 278 14.92 24.23 -5.33
C SER A 278 16.12 25.01 -4.80
N ALA A 279 15.88 26.12 -4.09
CA ALA A 279 16.94 26.94 -3.52
C ALA A 279 17.70 26.25 -2.37
N ALA A 280 16.98 25.45 -1.57
CA ALA A 280 17.57 24.67 -0.50
C ALA A 280 18.39 23.50 -1.08
N ALA A 281 17.86 22.81 -2.09
CA ALA A 281 18.58 21.75 -2.80
C ALA A 281 19.91 22.26 -3.40
N ALA A 282 19.89 23.43 -4.07
CA ALA A 282 21.10 24.05 -4.61
C ALA A 282 22.09 24.53 -3.52
N LYS A 283 21.62 24.85 -2.31
CA LYS A 283 22.50 25.15 -1.17
C LYS A 283 23.20 23.87 -0.68
N VAL A 284 22.45 22.79 -0.51
CA VAL A 284 22.95 21.48 -0.09
C VAL A 284 23.97 20.92 -1.09
N ALA A 285 23.74 21.06 -2.39
CA ALA A 285 24.70 20.62 -3.40
C ALA A 285 26.01 21.44 -3.37
N ARG A 286 25.93 22.76 -3.15
CA ARG A 286 27.13 23.62 -2.98
C ARG A 286 27.91 23.29 -1.71
N GLU A 287 27.22 22.93 -0.65
CA GLU A 287 27.79 22.45 0.60
C GLU A 287 28.56 21.14 0.38
N GLN A 288 27.95 20.18 -0.33
CA GLN A 288 28.59 18.93 -0.72
C GLN A 288 29.87 19.18 -1.54
N GLY A 289 29.83 20.04 -2.56
CA GLY A 289 31.02 20.40 -3.34
C GLY A 289 32.10 21.11 -2.50
N GLY A 290 31.69 21.82 -1.43
CA GLY A 290 32.60 22.39 -0.45
C GLY A 290 33.47 21.37 0.28
N LEU A 291 32.94 20.17 0.56
CA LEU A 291 33.69 19.11 1.26
C LEU A 291 34.95 18.67 0.51
N PHE A 292 34.89 18.70 -0.83
CA PHE A 292 35.93 18.18 -1.72
C PHE A 292 36.89 19.25 -2.26
N ARG A 293 36.55 20.55 -2.15
CA ARG A 293 37.38 21.66 -2.63
C ARG A 293 38.74 21.77 -1.95
N GLY A 294 38.80 21.55 -0.64
CA GLY A 294 40.04 21.68 0.14
C GLY A 294 41.09 20.62 -0.15
N ASP A 295 40.67 19.45 -0.65
CA ASP A 295 41.53 18.28 -0.83
C ASP A 295 42.00 18.09 -2.29
N GLY A 296 41.49 18.92 -3.22
CA GLY A 296 41.74 18.74 -4.64
C GLY A 296 41.03 17.52 -5.26
N ASP A 297 40.04 16.94 -4.57
CA ASP A 297 39.22 15.84 -5.09
C ASP A 297 38.25 16.38 -6.15
N LEU A 298 38.69 16.33 -7.41
CA LEU A 298 37.92 16.78 -8.56
C LEU A 298 36.70 15.88 -8.82
N ALA A 299 36.80 14.57 -8.54
CA ALA A 299 35.71 13.63 -8.78
C ALA A 299 34.53 13.90 -7.84
N GLY A 300 34.79 14.15 -6.56
CA GLY A 300 33.77 14.54 -5.59
C GLY A 300 33.13 15.91 -5.90
N GLN A 301 33.89 16.85 -6.43
CA GLN A 301 33.37 18.15 -6.89
C GLN A 301 32.43 18.00 -8.09
N VAL A 302 32.84 17.24 -9.11
CA VAL A 302 32.03 16.96 -10.31
C VAL A 302 30.73 16.25 -9.92
N ALA A 303 30.80 15.20 -9.09
CA ALA A 303 29.61 14.48 -8.64
C ALA A 303 28.61 15.40 -7.89
N SER A 304 29.12 16.37 -7.12
CA SER A 304 28.28 17.35 -6.42
C SER A 304 27.55 18.30 -7.38
N GLN A 305 28.20 18.70 -8.47
CA GLN A 305 27.57 19.53 -9.52
C GLN A 305 26.59 18.74 -10.37
N GLU A 306 26.85 17.45 -10.64
CA GLU A 306 25.87 16.56 -11.30
C GLU A 306 24.57 16.46 -10.48
N ILE A 307 24.67 16.32 -9.15
CA ILE A 307 23.50 16.31 -8.26
C ILE A 307 22.78 17.66 -8.26
N ALA A 308 23.51 18.78 -8.24
CA ALA A 308 22.92 20.12 -8.37
C ALA A 308 22.15 20.28 -9.68
N ALA A 309 22.74 19.81 -10.78
CA ALA A 309 22.11 19.85 -12.09
C ALA A 309 20.85 18.98 -12.14
N HIS A 310 20.89 17.77 -11.59
CA HIS A 310 19.72 16.92 -11.47
C HIS A 310 18.59 17.59 -10.66
N ALA A 311 18.91 18.23 -9.53
CA ALA A 311 17.94 18.97 -8.73
C ALA A 311 17.29 20.13 -9.52
N HIS A 312 18.07 20.83 -10.36
CA HIS A 312 17.53 21.86 -11.25
C HIS A 312 16.64 21.29 -12.36
N LEU A 313 16.95 20.11 -12.91
CA LEU A 313 16.10 19.44 -13.89
C LEU A 313 14.76 19.02 -13.29
N VAL A 314 14.77 18.39 -12.10
CA VAL A 314 13.55 18.02 -11.37
C VAL A 314 12.70 19.26 -11.06
N SER A 315 13.36 20.38 -10.78
CA SER A 315 12.71 21.66 -10.53
C SER A 315 12.31 22.41 -11.80
N LYS A 316 12.43 21.82 -13.00
CA LYS A 316 12.11 22.42 -14.31
C LYS A 316 12.92 23.68 -14.67
N HIS A 317 14.21 23.68 -14.38
CA HIS A 317 15.15 24.77 -14.73
C HIS A 317 16.36 24.26 -15.54
N PRO A 318 16.17 23.81 -16.80
CA PRO A 318 17.22 23.17 -17.60
C PRO A 318 18.44 24.08 -17.87
N GLU A 319 18.25 25.38 -18.06
CA GLU A 319 19.35 26.35 -18.24
C GLU A 319 20.24 26.55 -17.01
N ARG A 320 19.74 26.25 -15.79
CA ARG A 320 20.57 26.26 -14.58
C ARG A 320 21.34 24.94 -14.47
N ALA A 321 20.70 23.81 -14.74
CA ALA A 321 21.34 22.51 -14.79
C ALA A 321 22.50 22.49 -15.80
N LEU A 322 22.27 23.02 -17.00
CA LEU A 322 23.28 23.11 -18.05
C LEU A 322 24.48 23.97 -17.64
N ARG A 323 24.26 25.04 -16.87
CA ARG A 323 25.35 25.88 -16.33
C ARG A 323 26.20 25.10 -15.34
N GLU A 324 25.59 24.46 -14.35
CA GLU A 324 26.30 23.64 -13.36
C GLU A 324 27.15 22.54 -14.02
N LEU A 325 26.61 21.88 -15.04
CA LEU A 325 27.32 20.82 -15.77
C LEU A 325 28.45 21.35 -16.66
N LYS A 326 28.32 22.58 -17.21
CA LYS A 326 29.40 23.23 -17.96
C LYS A 326 30.51 23.68 -17.03
N ASP A 327 30.17 24.20 -15.86
CA ASP A 327 31.15 24.57 -14.84
C ASP A 327 31.91 23.33 -14.33
N ALA A 328 31.21 22.21 -14.13
CA ALA A 328 31.82 20.92 -13.80
C ALA A 328 32.77 20.41 -14.88
N GLN A 329 32.38 20.56 -16.14
CA GLN A 329 33.19 20.16 -17.29
C GLN A 329 34.52 20.93 -17.31
N GLN A 330 34.50 22.24 -17.02
CA GLN A 330 35.72 23.07 -16.96
C GLN A 330 36.72 22.60 -15.89
N LEU A 331 36.27 21.98 -14.79
CA LEU A 331 37.16 21.45 -13.75
C LEU A 331 38.05 20.30 -14.25
N ILE A 332 37.55 19.53 -15.22
CA ILE A 332 38.14 18.29 -15.72
C ILE A 332 38.51 18.33 -17.21
N ASP A 333 38.34 19.46 -17.89
CA ASP A 333 38.69 19.64 -19.30
C ASP A 333 40.18 19.37 -19.56
N GLY A 334 40.46 18.60 -20.62
CA GLY A 334 41.83 18.26 -21.05
C GLY A 334 42.54 17.15 -20.26
N LYS A 335 41.87 16.48 -19.31
CA LYS A 335 42.50 15.47 -18.42
C LYS A 335 42.16 14.00 -18.73
N GLY A 336 41.38 13.72 -19.77
CA GLY A 336 40.94 12.34 -20.08
C GLY A 336 40.13 11.69 -18.95
N ASP A 337 39.39 12.50 -18.19
CA ASP A 337 38.63 12.04 -17.03
C ASP A 337 37.39 11.24 -17.47
N PRO A 338 37.18 10.00 -16.98
CA PRO A 338 36.01 9.19 -17.32
C PRO A 338 34.66 9.87 -17.03
N SER A 339 34.63 10.83 -16.10
CA SER A 339 33.44 11.59 -15.73
C SER A 339 32.95 12.53 -16.85
N GLN A 340 33.78 12.84 -17.84
CA GLN A 340 33.40 13.70 -18.98
C GLN A 340 32.24 13.12 -19.79
N ALA A 341 32.18 11.79 -19.95
CA ALA A 341 31.07 11.13 -20.64
C ALA A 341 29.75 11.32 -19.86
N ARG A 342 29.80 11.17 -18.52
CA ARG A 342 28.63 11.38 -17.65
C ARG A 342 28.13 12.82 -17.68
N LEU A 343 29.04 13.80 -17.64
CA LEU A 343 28.70 15.21 -17.78
C LEU A 343 28.02 15.51 -19.12
N CYS A 344 28.53 14.95 -20.22
CA CYS A 344 27.91 15.08 -21.54
C CYS A 344 26.48 14.51 -21.55
N ARG A 345 26.25 13.35 -20.93
CA ARG A 345 24.90 12.78 -20.80
C ARG A 345 23.97 13.68 -19.97
N GLY A 346 24.44 14.23 -18.86
CA GLY A 346 23.68 15.22 -18.07
C GLY A 346 23.35 16.49 -18.86
N GLN A 347 24.28 16.96 -19.69
CA GLN A 347 24.07 18.12 -20.57
C GLN A 347 23.02 17.80 -21.63
N ALA A 348 23.07 16.61 -22.22
CA ALA A 348 22.05 16.14 -23.15
C ALA A 348 20.67 16.07 -22.51
N ALA A 349 20.56 15.54 -21.29
CA ALA A 349 19.30 15.55 -20.53
C ALA A 349 18.79 16.97 -20.28
N SER A 350 19.69 17.94 -20.07
CA SER A 350 19.32 19.35 -19.93
C SER A 350 18.83 19.97 -21.25
N PHE A 351 19.44 19.63 -22.38
CA PHE A 351 18.97 20.07 -23.69
C PHE A 351 17.61 19.46 -24.04
N LEU A 352 17.37 18.18 -23.75
CA LEU A 352 16.06 17.55 -23.93
C LEU A 352 14.98 18.23 -23.09
N ALA A 353 15.25 18.49 -21.81
CA ALA A 353 14.32 19.19 -20.94
C ALA A 353 14.04 20.64 -21.40
N GLY A 354 14.99 21.25 -22.12
CA GLY A 354 14.81 22.55 -22.79
C GLY A 354 14.20 22.47 -24.20
N GLY A 355 13.90 21.28 -24.72
CA GLY A 355 13.32 21.05 -26.05
C GLY A 355 14.32 20.99 -27.22
N ASP A 356 15.63 21.09 -26.98
CA ASP A 356 16.66 21.03 -28.03
C ASP A 356 17.14 19.57 -28.25
N VAL A 357 16.30 18.81 -28.95
CA VAL A 357 16.59 17.41 -29.30
C VAL A 357 17.86 17.28 -30.16
N ALA A 358 18.12 18.25 -31.05
CA ALA A 358 19.26 18.17 -31.96
C ALA A 358 20.59 18.30 -31.21
N GLU A 359 20.69 19.24 -30.28
CA GLU A 359 21.89 19.40 -29.45
C GLU A 359 22.05 18.25 -28.44
N ALA A 360 20.95 17.71 -27.91
CA ALA A 360 20.98 16.52 -27.06
C ALA A 360 21.63 15.32 -27.78
N VAL A 361 21.17 15.01 -29.00
CA VAL A 361 21.73 13.92 -29.82
C VAL A 361 23.20 14.17 -30.16
N ARG A 362 23.59 15.41 -30.52
CA ARG A 362 25.00 15.77 -30.75
C ARG A 362 25.86 15.54 -29.50
N THR A 363 25.36 15.94 -28.34
CA THR A 363 26.08 15.84 -27.06
C THR A 363 26.22 14.37 -26.62
N LEU A 364 25.20 13.53 -26.83
CA LEU A 364 25.29 12.09 -26.54
C LEU A 364 26.27 11.35 -27.46
N ASN A 365 26.32 11.70 -28.75
CA ASN A 365 27.33 11.13 -29.65
C ASN A 365 28.76 11.48 -29.19
N ARG A 366 28.96 12.69 -28.64
CA ARG A 366 30.23 13.05 -27.98
C ARG A 366 30.49 12.21 -26.73
N ALA A 367 29.46 11.96 -25.91
CA ALA A 367 29.57 11.11 -24.73
C ALA A 367 30.00 9.67 -25.10
N VAL A 368 29.41 9.08 -26.14
CA VAL A 368 29.80 7.77 -26.69
C VAL A 368 31.27 7.76 -27.09
N ALA A 369 31.71 8.76 -27.86
CA ALA A 369 33.11 8.85 -28.31
C ALA A 369 34.09 8.92 -27.13
N ILE A 370 33.79 9.76 -26.13
CA ILE A 370 34.60 9.88 -24.91
C ILE A 370 34.65 8.56 -24.16
N ALA A 371 33.49 7.94 -23.90
CA ALA A 371 33.39 6.69 -23.16
C ALA A 371 34.19 5.56 -23.84
N LYS A 372 34.12 5.49 -25.17
CA LYS A 372 34.89 4.55 -25.97
C LYS A 372 36.40 4.79 -25.87
N ASP A 373 36.84 6.05 -25.93
CA ASP A 373 38.26 6.42 -25.84
C ASP A 373 38.86 6.06 -24.47
N VAL A 374 38.10 6.24 -23.38
CA VAL A 374 38.51 5.86 -22.01
C VAL A 374 38.21 4.40 -21.67
N LYS A 375 37.63 3.63 -22.59
CA LYS A 375 37.22 2.23 -22.42
C LYS A 375 36.23 2.02 -21.26
N ASP A 376 35.33 2.98 -21.05
CA ASP A 376 34.21 2.86 -20.12
C ASP A 376 32.98 2.28 -20.83
N HIS A 377 32.92 0.96 -20.92
CA HIS A 377 31.81 0.24 -21.53
C HIS A 377 30.46 0.51 -20.86
N VAL A 378 30.45 0.87 -19.57
CA VAL A 378 29.22 1.15 -18.83
C VAL A 378 28.61 2.46 -19.29
N GLU A 379 29.42 3.53 -19.37
CA GLU A 379 28.93 4.82 -19.85
C GLU A 379 28.69 4.83 -21.37
N GLU A 380 29.44 4.05 -22.16
CA GLU A 380 29.18 3.86 -23.59
C GLU A 380 27.81 3.22 -23.83
N SER A 381 27.49 2.13 -23.11
CA SER A 381 26.17 1.49 -23.17
C SER A 381 25.05 2.43 -22.73
N ARG A 382 25.25 3.18 -21.63
CA ARG A 382 24.23 4.14 -21.15
C ARG A 382 23.99 5.30 -22.14
N ALA A 383 25.04 5.81 -22.79
CA ALA A 383 24.87 6.86 -23.79
C ALA A 383 24.14 6.35 -25.06
N HIS A 384 24.39 5.11 -25.47
CA HIS A 384 23.62 4.47 -26.55
C HIS A 384 22.16 4.26 -26.19
N ARG A 385 21.86 3.93 -24.93
CA ARG A 385 20.50 3.83 -24.43
C ARG A 385 19.76 5.16 -24.48
N ASP A 386 20.38 6.24 -24.00
CA ASP A 386 19.77 7.57 -24.07
C ASP A 386 19.51 7.99 -25.54
N LEU A 387 20.43 7.66 -26.46
CA LEU A 387 20.22 7.89 -27.91
C LEU A 387 19.05 7.07 -28.45
N PHE A 388 18.93 5.80 -28.05
CA PHE A 388 17.81 4.94 -28.43
C PHE A 388 16.48 5.55 -28.00
N ASP A 389 16.35 5.94 -26.72
CA ASP A 389 15.11 6.50 -26.17
C ASP A 389 14.70 7.77 -26.94
N ILE A 390 15.63 8.71 -27.16
CA ILE A 390 15.37 9.95 -27.91
C ILE A 390 14.99 9.67 -29.37
N HIS A 391 15.63 8.70 -30.02
CA HIS A 391 15.30 8.36 -31.40
C HIS A 391 13.93 7.69 -31.49
N LEU A 392 13.59 6.83 -30.54
CA LEU A 392 12.28 6.18 -30.45
C LEU A 392 11.17 7.21 -30.26
N ASP A 393 11.32 8.12 -29.28
CA ASP A 393 10.34 9.19 -28.99
C ASP A 393 10.13 10.13 -30.18
N CYS A 394 11.14 10.33 -31.01
CA CYS A 394 11.06 11.15 -32.22
C CYS A 394 10.56 10.38 -33.46
N GLY A 395 10.13 9.12 -33.33
CA GLY A 395 9.71 8.28 -34.46
C GLY A 395 10.84 7.89 -35.43
N ARG A 396 12.11 8.06 -35.04
CA ARG A 396 13.29 7.75 -35.87
C ARG A 396 13.74 6.31 -35.65
N PHE A 397 12.88 5.36 -36.00
CA PHE A 397 13.05 3.93 -35.67
C PHE A 397 14.34 3.30 -36.21
N SER A 398 14.80 3.69 -37.40
CA SER A 398 16.10 3.22 -37.94
C SER A 398 17.28 3.66 -37.07
N ALA A 399 17.30 4.92 -36.62
CA ALA A 399 18.37 5.45 -35.79
C ALA A 399 18.33 4.86 -34.38
N ALA A 400 17.12 4.61 -33.85
CA ALA A 400 16.94 3.86 -32.60
C ALA A 400 17.53 2.45 -32.72
N GLY A 401 17.19 1.72 -33.79
CA GLY A 401 17.75 0.39 -34.07
C GLY A 401 19.28 0.38 -34.15
N GLU A 402 19.89 1.38 -34.81
CA GLU A 402 21.35 1.51 -34.84
C GLU A 402 21.96 1.74 -33.45
N ALA A 403 21.32 2.56 -32.60
CA ALA A 403 21.80 2.82 -31.25
C ALA A 403 21.73 1.54 -30.38
N ALA A 404 20.64 0.78 -30.46
CA ALA A 404 20.49 -0.50 -29.76
C ALA A 404 21.49 -1.56 -30.25
N ALA A 405 21.76 -1.63 -31.57
CA ALA A 405 22.76 -2.54 -32.12
C ALA A 405 24.19 -2.20 -31.66
N ARG A 406 24.51 -0.91 -31.53
CA ARG A 406 25.79 -0.47 -30.96
C ARG A 406 25.89 -0.79 -29.45
N GLU A 407 24.81 -0.59 -28.68
CA GLU A 407 24.76 -1.02 -27.26
C GLU A 407 25.03 -2.53 -27.14
N ARG A 408 24.43 -3.36 -28.00
CA ARG A 408 24.66 -4.81 -28.03
C ARG A 408 26.13 -5.15 -28.26
N ALA A 409 26.79 -4.53 -29.24
CA ALA A 409 28.19 -4.77 -29.52
C ALA A 409 29.11 -4.41 -28.34
N VAL A 410 28.77 -3.35 -27.60
CA VAL A 410 29.47 -2.96 -26.37
C VAL A 410 29.26 -4.00 -25.28
N ALA A 411 28.03 -4.48 -25.10
CA ALA A 411 27.71 -5.52 -24.13
C ALA A 411 28.45 -6.85 -24.44
N GLU A 412 28.50 -7.25 -25.72
CA GLU A 412 29.27 -8.41 -26.16
C GLU A 412 30.77 -8.27 -25.87
N ALA A 413 31.36 -7.10 -26.18
CA ALA A 413 32.76 -6.82 -25.89
C ALA A 413 33.08 -6.79 -24.38
N ALA A 414 32.09 -6.41 -23.55
CA ALA A 414 32.17 -6.42 -22.10
C ALA A 414 31.81 -7.78 -21.47
N GLU A 415 31.47 -8.79 -22.28
CA GLU A 415 30.92 -10.09 -21.83
C GLU A 415 29.68 -9.94 -20.92
N ASP A 416 28.89 -8.87 -21.11
CA ASP A 416 27.67 -8.58 -20.37
C ASP A 416 26.44 -9.18 -21.07
N ARG A 417 26.17 -10.46 -20.77
CA ARG A 417 25.01 -11.18 -21.32
C ARG A 417 23.65 -10.59 -20.94
N ILE A 418 23.55 -9.93 -19.77
CA ILE A 418 22.30 -9.24 -19.36
C ILE A 418 22.12 -7.98 -20.23
N GLY A 419 23.20 -7.23 -20.45
CA GLY A 419 23.23 -6.10 -21.37
C GLY A 419 22.90 -6.49 -22.82
N GLU A 420 23.39 -7.64 -23.28
CA GLU A 420 23.08 -8.21 -24.60
C GLU A 420 21.57 -8.47 -24.74
N ALA A 421 20.97 -9.22 -23.80
CA ALA A 421 19.53 -9.50 -23.79
C ALA A 421 18.68 -8.21 -23.76
N ALA A 422 19.06 -7.23 -22.94
CA ALA A 422 18.38 -5.94 -22.87
C ALA A 422 18.48 -5.14 -24.19
N SER A 423 19.61 -5.24 -24.88
CA SER A 423 19.82 -4.58 -26.18
C SER A 423 18.99 -5.25 -27.28
N CYS A 424 18.84 -6.58 -27.24
CA CYS A 424 17.94 -7.32 -28.14
C CYS A 424 16.48 -6.88 -27.98
N VAL A 425 16.00 -6.72 -26.74
CA VAL A 425 14.67 -6.16 -26.45
C VAL A 425 14.48 -4.77 -27.10
N ARG A 426 15.45 -3.86 -26.93
CA ARG A 426 15.38 -2.52 -27.54
C ARG A 426 15.37 -2.57 -29.06
N LEU A 427 16.24 -3.40 -29.65
CA LEU A 427 16.30 -3.57 -31.09
C LEU A 427 14.99 -4.13 -31.65
N ALA A 428 14.38 -5.11 -30.95
CA ALA A 428 13.06 -5.62 -31.28
C ALA A 428 12.01 -4.51 -31.26
N VAL A 429 11.95 -3.68 -30.21
CA VAL A 429 11.01 -2.55 -30.12
C VAL A 429 11.18 -1.56 -31.27
N ALA A 430 12.42 -1.18 -31.62
CA ALA A 430 12.67 -0.27 -32.75
C ALA A 430 12.20 -0.87 -34.08
N LEU A 431 12.46 -2.17 -34.31
CA LEU A 431 12.03 -2.85 -35.54
C LEU A 431 10.50 -3.02 -35.62
N ALA A 432 9.84 -3.31 -34.51
CA ALA A 432 8.37 -3.40 -34.44
C ALA A 432 7.72 -2.08 -34.85
N ASN A 433 8.18 -0.97 -34.26
CA ASN A 433 7.68 0.37 -34.61
C ASN A 433 8.06 0.79 -36.04
N GLY A 434 9.17 0.28 -36.57
CA GLY A 434 9.56 0.44 -37.97
C GLY A 434 8.80 -0.45 -38.96
N GLY A 435 7.91 -1.34 -38.49
CA GLY A 435 7.09 -2.25 -39.30
C GLY A 435 7.76 -3.57 -39.69
N ASP A 436 8.99 -3.85 -39.26
CA ASP A 436 9.68 -5.13 -39.51
C ASP A 436 9.37 -6.13 -38.37
N LEU A 437 8.13 -6.61 -38.35
CA LEU A 437 7.63 -7.52 -37.31
C LEU A 437 8.38 -8.85 -37.27
N VAL A 438 8.83 -9.36 -38.43
CA VAL A 438 9.54 -10.65 -38.52
C VAL A 438 10.89 -10.61 -37.82
N LYS A 439 11.72 -9.60 -38.09
CA LYS A 439 13.01 -9.47 -37.39
C LYS A 439 12.83 -9.10 -35.93
N SER A 440 11.79 -8.32 -35.63
CA SER A 440 11.45 -7.94 -34.27
C SER A 440 11.12 -9.17 -33.41
N LEU A 441 10.29 -10.09 -33.92
CA LEU A 441 9.92 -11.32 -33.24
C LEU A 441 11.15 -12.19 -32.92
N ALA A 442 12.02 -12.43 -33.91
CA ALA A 442 13.22 -13.24 -33.74
C ALA A 442 14.17 -12.67 -32.65
N LEU A 443 14.29 -11.34 -32.56
CA LEU A 443 15.11 -10.68 -31.53
C LEU A 443 14.48 -10.75 -30.14
N ALA A 444 13.15 -10.70 -30.06
CA ALA A 444 12.44 -10.83 -28.79
C ALA A 444 12.53 -12.28 -28.24
N GLU A 445 12.50 -13.29 -29.12
CA GLU A 445 12.79 -14.69 -28.78
C GLU A 445 14.24 -14.90 -28.34
N GLU A 446 15.20 -14.33 -29.08
CA GLU A 446 16.62 -14.38 -28.69
C GLU A 446 16.85 -13.74 -27.31
N ALA A 447 16.19 -12.60 -27.04
CA ALA A 447 16.27 -11.95 -25.74
C ALA A 447 15.68 -12.80 -24.60
N LEU A 448 14.61 -13.55 -24.89
CA LEU A 448 14.00 -14.48 -23.95
C LEU A 448 14.98 -15.62 -23.62
N ASP A 449 15.58 -16.25 -24.62
CA ASP A 449 16.56 -17.33 -24.46
C ASP A 449 17.80 -16.89 -23.69
N LEU A 450 18.36 -15.71 -24.04
CA LEU A 450 19.50 -15.14 -23.33
C LEU A 450 19.16 -14.86 -21.86
N SER A 451 17.97 -14.31 -21.60
CA SER A 451 17.50 -14.04 -20.23
C SER A 451 17.32 -15.32 -19.42
N GLU A 452 16.81 -16.39 -20.03
CA GLU A 452 16.70 -17.72 -19.39
C GLU A 452 18.08 -18.31 -19.09
N ALA A 453 19.02 -18.25 -20.03
CA ALA A 453 20.37 -18.78 -19.87
C ALA A 453 21.12 -18.13 -18.69
N VAL A 454 20.90 -16.84 -18.46
CA VAL A 454 21.51 -16.10 -17.33
C VAL A 454 20.63 -15.99 -16.10
N ARG A 455 19.46 -16.64 -16.10
CA ARG A 455 18.45 -16.58 -15.03
C ARG A 455 17.96 -15.17 -14.69
N ASP A 456 17.98 -14.25 -15.67
CA ASP A 456 17.39 -12.92 -15.52
C ASP A 456 15.87 -12.98 -15.69
N ARG A 457 15.15 -13.23 -14.59
CA ARG A 457 13.68 -13.31 -14.58
C ARG A 457 13.03 -11.98 -14.99
N ARG A 458 13.63 -10.82 -14.69
CA ARG A 458 13.11 -9.52 -15.13
C ARG A 458 13.36 -9.28 -16.61
N GLY A 459 14.51 -9.69 -17.13
CA GLY A 459 14.81 -9.75 -18.57
C GLY A 459 13.81 -10.59 -19.32
N LYS A 460 13.49 -11.77 -18.79
CA LYS A 460 12.44 -12.65 -19.32
C LYS A 460 11.07 -11.97 -19.34
N ALA A 461 10.66 -11.30 -18.26
CA ALA A 461 9.39 -10.56 -18.22
C ALA A 461 9.34 -9.42 -19.26
N ARG A 462 10.45 -8.70 -19.47
CA ARG A 462 10.55 -7.66 -20.52
C ARG A 462 10.47 -8.26 -21.92
N ALA A 463 11.14 -9.38 -22.17
CA ALA A 463 11.07 -10.06 -23.46
C ALA A 463 9.64 -10.55 -23.75
N LEU A 464 8.96 -11.14 -22.76
CA LEU A 464 7.56 -11.57 -22.90
C LEU A 464 6.60 -10.43 -23.19
N HIS A 465 6.79 -9.25 -22.58
CA HIS A 465 6.01 -8.05 -22.90
C HIS A 465 6.15 -7.65 -24.38
N VAL A 466 7.40 -7.60 -24.87
CA VAL A 466 7.68 -7.23 -26.25
C VAL A 466 7.14 -8.29 -27.21
N LEU A 467 7.27 -9.58 -26.88
CA LEU A 467 6.66 -10.67 -27.65
C LEU A 467 5.14 -10.52 -27.75
N SER A 468 4.46 -10.31 -26.62
CA SER A 468 3.01 -10.07 -26.59
C SER A 468 2.62 -8.88 -27.47
N SER A 469 3.35 -7.77 -27.36
CA SER A 469 3.10 -6.57 -28.15
C SER A 469 3.30 -6.78 -29.66
N ILE A 470 4.35 -7.51 -30.07
CA ILE A 470 4.61 -7.85 -31.48
C ILE A 470 3.53 -8.79 -32.02
N GLN A 471 3.19 -9.85 -31.30
CA GLN A 471 2.17 -10.83 -31.69
C GLN A 471 0.80 -10.16 -31.87
N ARG A 472 0.45 -9.21 -30.99
CA ARG A 472 -0.76 -8.39 -31.13
C ARG A 472 -0.75 -7.55 -32.42
N LEU A 473 0.38 -6.95 -32.78
CA LEU A 473 0.54 -6.17 -34.02
C LEU A 473 0.51 -7.06 -35.27
N ASP A 474 1.00 -8.29 -35.18
CA ASP A 474 0.95 -9.30 -36.25
C ASP A 474 -0.45 -9.94 -36.40
N GLY A 475 -1.38 -9.63 -35.48
CA GLY A 475 -2.76 -10.16 -35.46
C GLY A 475 -2.91 -11.54 -34.81
N ASN A 476 -1.85 -12.08 -34.21
CA ASN A 476 -1.86 -13.36 -33.51
C ASN A 476 -2.23 -13.17 -32.04
N MET A 477 -3.53 -12.99 -31.77
CA MET A 477 -4.05 -12.69 -30.43
C MET A 477 -3.79 -13.81 -29.41
N ASP A 478 -3.91 -15.07 -29.80
CA ASP A 478 -3.68 -16.23 -28.90
C ASP A 478 -2.24 -16.24 -28.36
N ALA A 479 -1.25 -16.03 -29.23
CA ALA A 479 0.15 -15.97 -28.82
C ALA A 479 0.46 -14.73 -27.96
N ALA A 480 -0.24 -13.61 -28.21
CA ALA A 480 -0.11 -12.41 -27.41
C ALA A 480 -0.64 -12.63 -25.97
N LEU A 481 -1.83 -13.23 -25.84
CA LEU A 481 -2.39 -13.62 -24.54
C LEU A 481 -1.45 -14.60 -23.80
N GLU A 482 -0.99 -15.65 -24.47
CA GLU A 482 -0.09 -16.64 -23.85
C GLU A 482 1.21 -16.00 -23.32
N ALA A 483 1.82 -15.11 -24.10
CA ALA A 483 3.03 -14.39 -23.69
C ALA A 483 2.75 -13.47 -22.48
N SER A 484 1.61 -12.78 -22.46
CA SER A 484 1.21 -11.88 -21.38
C SER A 484 0.80 -12.63 -20.10
N GLU A 485 0.15 -13.79 -20.21
CA GLU A 485 -0.15 -14.68 -19.08
C GLU A 485 1.13 -15.26 -18.46
N LYS A 486 2.10 -15.68 -19.28
CA LYS A 486 3.43 -16.10 -18.81
C LYS A 486 4.14 -14.97 -18.08
N ARG A 487 4.03 -13.73 -18.59
CA ARG A 487 4.57 -12.54 -17.94
C ARG A 487 3.90 -12.29 -16.59
N LEU A 488 2.57 -12.37 -16.52
CA LEU A 488 1.80 -12.17 -15.29
C LEU A 488 2.18 -13.22 -14.23
N LYS A 489 2.25 -14.50 -14.62
CA LYS A 489 2.68 -15.58 -13.73
C LYS A 489 4.09 -15.33 -13.19
N LEU A 490 5.01 -14.95 -14.06
CA LEU A 490 6.37 -14.62 -13.65
C LEU A 490 6.44 -13.43 -12.70
N ALA A 491 5.61 -12.41 -12.92
CA ALA A 491 5.53 -11.25 -12.04
C ALA A 491 5.00 -11.61 -10.64
N ARG A 492 3.97 -12.48 -10.58
CA ARG A 492 3.43 -13.04 -9.34
C ARG A 492 4.45 -13.86 -8.59
N ASP A 493 5.18 -14.75 -9.28
CA ASP A 493 6.24 -15.55 -8.67
C ASP A 493 7.32 -14.63 -8.06
N LEU A 494 7.70 -13.55 -8.76
CA LEU A 494 8.64 -12.56 -8.26
C LEU A 494 8.08 -11.71 -7.10
N GLY A 495 6.76 -11.71 -6.90
CA GLY A 495 6.00 -10.77 -6.06
C GLY A 495 6.40 -9.31 -6.29
N ASP A 496 6.61 -8.96 -7.56
CA ASP A 496 6.87 -7.59 -8.01
C ASP A 496 5.52 -6.96 -8.39
N LEU A 497 4.91 -6.26 -7.42
CA LEU A 497 3.54 -5.71 -7.56
C LEU A 497 3.41 -4.74 -8.74
N GLN A 498 4.48 -4.00 -9.06
CA GLN A 498 4.47 -3.06 -10.18
C GLN A 498 4.49 -3.82 -11.52
N LEU A 499 5.34 -4.84 -11.62
CA LEU A 499 5.40 -5.69 -12.81
C LEU A 499 4.10 -6.48 -13.01
N GLU A 500 3.48 -6.95 -11.92
CA GLU A 500 2.20 -7.66 -11.94
C GLU A 500 1.08 -6.74 -12.42
N ALA A 501 0.96 -5.54 -11.84
CA ALA A 501 -0.01 -4.55 -12.28
C ALA A 501 0.16 -4.16 -13.75
N ALA A 502 1.39 -4.04 -14.24
CA ALA A 502 1.69 -3.74 -15.64
C ALA A 502 1.33 -4.90 -16.58
N ALA A 503 1.57 -6.15 -16.18
CA ALA A 503 1.15 -7.33 -16.95
C ALA A 503 -0.38 -7.46 -17.00
N MET A 504 -1.08 -7.15 -15.91
CA MET A 504 -2.55 -7.09 -15.88
C MET A 504 -3.10 -6.00 -16.80
N GLN A 505 -2.46 -4.83 -16.88
CA GLN A 505 -2.87 -3.76 -17.81
C GLN A 505 -2.73 -4.19 -19.27
N GLU A 506 -1.66 -4.92 -19.58
CA GLU A 506 -1.44 -5.49 -20.91
C GLU A 506 -2.52 -6.52 -21.25
N LEU A 507 -2.79 -7.48 -20.36
CA LEU A 507 -3.87 -8.46 -20.53
C LEU A 507 -5.24 -7.80 -20.65
N ALA A 508 -5.53 -6.78 -19.85
CA ALA A 508 -6.77 -6.02 -19.96
C ALA A 508 -6.91 -5.37 -21.34
N GLY A 509 -5.82 -4.83 -21.88
CA GLY A 509 -5.79 -4.29 -23.25
C GLY A 509 -6.01 -5.35 -24.33
N LEU A 510 -5.47 -6.55 -24.16
CA LEU A 510 -5.67 -7.69 -25.07
C LEU A 510 -7.12 -8.19 -25.04
N HIS A 511 -7.67 -8.47 -23.86
CA HIS A 511 -9.06 -8.90 -23.72
C HIS A 511 -10.04 -7.83 -24.22
N ARG A 512 -9.74 -6.55 -24.05
CA ARG A 512 -10.53 -5.46 -24.66
C ARG A 512 -10.54 -5.57 -26.19
N ALA A 513 -9.41 -5.84 -26.82
CA ALA A 513 -9.31 -5.96 -28.27
C ALA A 513 -10.10 -7.16 -28.81
N GLU A 514 -10.29 -8.21 -28.01
CA GLU A 514 -11.15 -9.36 -28.33
C GLU A 514 -12.64 -9.14 -28.03
N GLY A 515 -13.00 -8.04 -27.38
CA GLY A 515 -14.37 -7.77 -26.91
C GLY A 515 -14.73 -8.42 -25.56
N ASN A 516 -13.75 -9.00 -24.86
CA ASN A 516 -13.89 -9.61 -23.53
C ASN A 516 -13.88 -8.52 -22.43
N PHE A 517 -14.87 -7.62 -22.45
CA PHE A 517 -14.90 -6.41 -21.59
C PHE A 517 -15.02 -6.70 -20.09
N SER A 518 -15.65 -7.81 -19.69
CA SER A 518 -15.78 -8.21 -18.28
C SER A 518 -14.42 -8.56 -17.68
N GLU A 519 -13.67 -9.44 -18.35
CA GLU A 519 -12.33 -9.86 -17.92
C GLU A 519 -11.34 -8.68 -17.94
N ALA A 520 -11.40 -7.87 -18.99
CA ALA A 520 -10.58 -6.66 -19.08
C ALA A 520 -10.84 -5.69 -17.92
N ARG A 521 -12.11 -5.54 -17.50
CA ARG A 521 -12.49 -4.68 -16.37
C ARG A 521 -11.98 -5.24 -15.04
N HIS A 522 -12.11 -6.55 -14.84
CA HIS A 522 -11.61 -7.23 -13.66
C HIS A 522 -10.08 -7.03 -13.50
N LEU A 523 -9.33 -7.28 -14.56
CA LEU A 523 -7.87 -7.06 -14.59
C LEU A 523 -7.48 -5.60 -14.35
N ALA A 524 -8.23 -4.64 -14.91
CA ALA A 524 -7.98 -3.22 -14.68
C ALA A 524 -8.24 -2.81 -13.21
N MET A 525 -9.23 -3.43 -12.55
CA MET A 525 -9.51 -3.21 -11.12
C MET A 525 -8.43 -3.80 -10.22
N GLU A 526 -8.01 -5.05 -10.44
CA GLU A 526 -6.90 -5.65 -9.69
C GLU A 526 -5.60 -4.82 -9.88
N SER A 527 -5.30 -4.43 -11.11
CA SER A 527 -4.13 -3.59 -11.42
C SER A 527 -4.17 -2.26 -10.66
N ARG A 528 -5.32 -1.59 -10.60
CA ARG A 528 -5.51 -0.36 -9.80
C ARG A 528 -5.14 -0.60 -8.34
N ASP A 529 -5.59 -1.70 -7.74
CA ASP A 529 -5.36 -1.98 -6.33
C ASP A 529 -3.90 -2.32 -6.04
N LEU A 530 -3.24 -3.08 -6.91
CA LEU A 530 -1.80 -3.32 -6.85
C LEU A 530 -0.98 -2.03 -7.02
N CYS A 531 -1.41 -1.12 -7.91
CA CYS A 531 -0.76 0.18 -8.07
C CYS A 531 -0.91 1.05 -6.80
N LYS A 532 -2.08 1.00 -6.14
CA LYS A 532 -2.28 1.68 -4.84
C LYS A 532 -1.39 1.09 -3.75
N GLN A 533 -1.30 -0.23 -3.67
CA GLN A 533 -0.46 -0.93 -2.69
C GLN A 533 1.03 -0.66 -2.90
N SER A 534 1.50 -0.70 -4.14
CA SER A 534 2.91 -0.43 -4.49
C SER A 534 3.29 1.06 -4.47
N GLY A 535 2.30 1.95 -4.45
CA GLY A 535 2.51 3.39 -4.58
C GLY A 535 2.86 3.84 -6.01
N ASP A 536 2.71 2.98 -7.01
CA ASP A 536 2.90 3.34 -8.42
C ASP A 536 1.75 4.23 -8.92
N ARG A 537 1.98 5.55 -8.84
CA ARG A 537 1.03 6.56 -9.29
C ARG A 537 0.86 6.57 -10.81
N HIS A 538 1.88 6.21 -11.58
CA HIS A 538 1.78 6.21 -13.04
C HIS A 538 0.95 5.02 -13.51
N GLY A 539 1.25 3.81 -13.00
CA GLY A 539 0.43 2.63 -13.18
C GLY A 539 -1.01 2.83 -12.72
N LEU A 540 -1.22 3.52 -11.59
CA LEU A 540 -2.57 3.83 -11.09
C LEU A 540 -3.38 4.66 -12.10
N VAL A 541 -2.81 5.71 -12.70
CA VAL A 541 -3.51 6.50 -13.71
C VAL A 541 -3.86 5.64 -14.93
N ASN A 542 -2.94 4.79 -15.39
CA ASN A 542 -3.18 3.89 -16.51
C ASN A 542 -4.34 2.93 -16.23
N ALA A 543 -4.38 2.32 -15.05
CA ALA A 543 -5.46 1.42 -14.64
C ALA A 543 -6.80 2.17 -14.57
N LEU A 544 -6.85 3.35 -13.95
CA LEU A 544 -8.07 4.16 -13.84
C LEU A 544 -8.59 4.66 -15.20
N VAL A 545 -7.68 5.00 -16.11
CA VAL A 545 -8.02 5.35 -17.49
C VAL A 545 -8.59 4.14 -18.23
N ALA A 546 -7.93 2.97 -18.14
CA ALA A 546 -8.41 1.74 -18.75
C ALA A 546 -9.80 1.34 -18.22
N MET A 547 -10.04 1.49 -16.91
CA MET A 547 -11.36 1.28 -16.32
C MET A 547 -12.43 2.22 -16.92
N THR A 548 -12.08 3.50 -17.13
CA THR A 548 -12.99 4.49 -17.73
C THR A 548 -13.31 4.12 -19.18
N GLU A 549 -12.29 3.76 -19.96
CA GLU A 549 -12.42 3.30 -21.34
C GLU A 549 -13.31 2.06 -21.47
N LEU A 550 -13.06 1.03 -20.64
CA LEU A 550 -13.80 -0.22 -20.65
C LEU A 550 -15.26 -0.09 -20.22
N ALA A 551 -15.56 0.85 -19.32
CA ALA A 551 -16.92 1.12 -18.90
C ALA A 551 -17.71 1.89 -19.98
N LEU A 552 -17.06 2.75 -20.79
CA LEU A 552 -17.69 3.41 -21.94
C LEU A 552 -18.05 2.42 -23.05
N ALA A 553 -17.17 1.44 -23.30
CA ALA A 553 -17.37 0.45 -24.37
C ALA A 553 -18.48 -0.57 -24.09
N ALA A 554 -18.97 -0.69 -22.85
CA ALA A 554 -19.86 -1.78 -22.44
C ALA A 554 -21.37 -1.54 -22.65
N GLU A 555 -21.80 -0.41 -23.21
CA GLU A 555 -23.21 -0.07 -23.56
C GLU A 555 -24.32 -0.60 -22.61
N THR A 556 -24.17 -0.47 -21.29
CA THR A 556 -25.25 -0.78 -20.33
C THR A 556 -25.84 0.49 -19.71
N GLY A 557 -27.15 0.47 -19.44
CA GLY A 557 -27.96 1.68 -19.16
C GLY A 557 -27.71 2.41 -17.84
N ASP A 558 -26.91 1.86 -16.91
CA ASP A 558 -26.71 2.42 -15.56
C ASP A 558 -25.25 2.81 -15.25
N VAL A 559 -24.59 3.43 -16.23
CA VAL A 559 -23.12 3.61 -16.27
C VAL A 559 -22.64 4.97 -15.70
N LYS A 560 -23.53 5.77 -15.10
CA LYS A 560 -23.22 7.19 -14.81
C LYS A 560 -22.22 7.43 -13.68
N GLN A 561 -22.25 6.62 -12.61
CA GLN A 561 -21.34 6.77 -11.46
C GLN A 561 -20.01 6.02 -11.67
N SER A 562 -20.05 4.86 -12.34
CA SER A 562 -18.89 3.97 -12.54
C SER A 562 -17.80 4.58 -13.44
N LEU A 563 -18.17 5.54 -14.30
CA LEU A 563 -17.25 6.30 -15.17
C LEU A 563 -16.60 7.52 -14.50
N LEU A 564 -17.34 8.22 -13.65
CA LEU A 564 -16.95 9.57 -13.22
C LEU A 564 -15.90 9.56 -12.09
N ASN A 565 -15.94 8.56 -11.21
CA ASN A 565 -15.00 8.46 -10.10
C ASN A 565 -13.59 8.05 -10.57
N PRO A 566 -13.40 6.96 -11.36
CA PRO A 566 -12.08 6.60 -11.86
C PRO A 566 -11.45 7.70 -12.72
N SER A 567 -12.22 8.32 -13.61
CA SER A 567 -11.73 9.41 -14.47
C SER A 567 -11.38 10.69 -13.68
N LYS A 568 -12.10 11.02 -12.59
CA LYS A 568 -11.76 12.13 -11.69
C LYS A 568 -10.44 11.84 -10.96
N GLU A 569 -10.32 10.64 -10.39
CA GLU A 569 -9.13 10.21 -9.66
C GLU A 569 -7.90 10.20 -10.58
N ALA A 570 -8.04 9.69 -11.82
CA ALA A 570 -6.98 9.69 -12.82
C ALA A 570 -6.42 11.10 -13.08
N VAL A 571 -7.29 12.09 -13.30
CA VAL A 571 -6.89 13.50 -13.52
C VAL A 571 -6.21 14.08 -12.28
N ALA A 572 -6.71 13.80 -11.08
CA ALA A 572 -6.14 14.31 -9.83
C ALA A 572 -4.74 13.73 -9.57
N VAL A 573 -4.56 12.42 -9.77
CA VAL A 573 -3.26 11.75 -9.60
C VAL A 573 -2.27 12.22 -10.67
N ALA A 574 -2.68 12.29 -11.94
CA ALA A 574 -1.84 12.80 -13.03
C ALA A 574 -1.43 14.26 -12.81
N GLY A 575 -2.34 15.09 -12.27
CA GLY A 575 -2.04 16.48 -11.90
C GLY A 575 -0.92 16.62 -10.87
N LYS A 576 -0.88 15.70 -9.88
CA LYS A 576 0.18 15.66 -8.85
C LYS A 576 1.52 15.13 -9.38
N LEU A 577 1.50 14.30 -10.42
CA LEU A 577 2.72 13.76 -11.05
C LEU A 577 3.47 14.81 -11.88
N GLY A 578 2.77 15.84 -12.37
CA GLY A 578 3.38 16.85 -13.23
C GLY A 578 3.74 16.34 -14.64
N ASP A 579 3.26 15.15 -15.00
CA ASP A 579 3.33 14.57 -16.34
C ASP A 579 2.20 15.14 -17.20
N GLY A 580 2.58 15.92 -18.21
CA GLY A 580 1.63 16.59 -19.10
C GLY A 580 0.88 15.63 -20.03
N MET A 581 1.56 14.60 -20.54
CA MET A 581 0.96 13.63 -21.47
C MET A 581 -0.05 12.74 -20.75
N LEU A 582 0.34 12.22 -19.59
CA LEU A 582 -0.54 11.40 -18.77
C LEU A 582 -1.76 12.19 -18.29
N ARG A 583 -1.58 13.47 -17.93
CA ARG A 583 -2.68 14.37 -17.57
C ARG A 583 -3.59 14.66 -18.75
N ALA A 584 -3.06 14.91 -19.94
CA ALA A 584 -3.87 15.12 -21.14
C ALA A 584 -4.72 13.88 -21.46
N ARG A 585 -4.13 12.68 -21.39
CA ARG A 585 -4.86 11.42 -21.56
C ARG A 585 -5.96 11.22 -20.52
N ALA A 586 -5.68 11.51 -19.25
CA ALA A 586 -6.70 11.42 -18.19
C ALA A 586 -7.85 12.43 -18.41
N LEU A 587 -7.55 13.65 -18.86
CA LEU A 587 -8.55 14.66 -19.20
C LEU A 587 -9.40 14.24 -20.41
N TYR A 588 -8.78 13.67 -21.45
CA TYR A 588 -9.47 13.15 -22.63
C TYR A 588 -10.52 12.09 -22.25
N TRP A 589 -10.13 11.06 -21.49
CA TRP A 589 -11.05 10.01 -21.05
C TRP A 589 -12.09 10.51 -20.04
N ARG A 590 -11.76 11.52 -19.24
CA ARG A 590 -12.75 12.21 -18.41
C ARG A 590 -13.78 12.97 -19.24
N ALA A 591 -13.38 13.60 -20.33
CA ALA A 591 -14.30 14.30 -21.22
C ALA A 591 -15.32 13.33 -21.85
N HIS A 592 -14.85 12.17 -22.32
CA HIS A 592 -15.72 11.07 -22.77
C HIS A 592 -16.70 10.62 -21.69
N ALA A 593 -16.21 10.34 -20.48
CA ALA A 593 -17.05 9.98 -19.33
C ALA A 593 -18.12 11.04 -19.03
N LEU A 594 -17.77 12.33 -19.04
CA LEU A 594 -18.72 13.42 -18.81
C LEU A 594 -19.75 13.54 -19.94
N GLY A 595 -19.34 13.31 -21.19
CA GLY A 595 -20.21 13.30 -22.35
C GLY A 595 -21.27 12.20 -22.27
N ALA A 596 -20.86 10.97 -21.95
CA ALA A 596 -21.76 9.83 -21.79
C ALA A 596 -22.82 10.03 -20.69
N VAL A 597 -22.50 10.80 -19.64
CA VAL A 597 -23.44 11.13 -18.55
C VAL A 597 -24.34 12.33 -18.90
N GLY A 598 -24.19 12.93 -20.08
CA GLY A 598 -24.98 14.07 -20.53
C GLY A 598 -24.48 15.42 -20.01
N ARG A 599 -23.28 15.49 -19.39
CA ARG A 599 -22.67 16.74 -18.91
C ARG A 599 -21.87 17.44 -20.00
N HIS A 600 -22.49 17.58 -21.18
CA HIS A 600 -21.85 18.03 -22.42
C HIS A 600 -21.07 19.36 -22.30
N PRO A 601 -21.52 20.41 -21.57
CA PRO A 601 -20.73 21.65 -21.43
C PRO A 601 -19.43 21.46 -20.65
N THR A 602 -19.47 20.62 -19.60
CA THR A 602 -18.27 20.31 -18.79
C THR A 602 -17.34 19.37 -19.55
N ALA A 603 -17.90 18.42 -20.30
CA ALA A 603 -17.16 17.52 -21.18
C ALA A 603 -16.35 18.31 -22.22
N ARG A 604 -16.98 19.29 -22.90
CA ARG A 604 -16.29 20.15 -23.88
C ARG A 604 -15.15 20.95 -23.27
N ARG A 605 -15.38 21.61 -22.13
CA ARG A 605 -14.30 22.35 -21.44
C ARG A 605 -13.13 21.44 -21.10
N THR A 606 -13.42 20.24 -20.58
CA THR A 606 -12.40 19.25 -20.23
C THR A 606 -11.62 18.75 -21.46
N ALA A 607 -12.30 18.51 -22.58
CA ALA A 607 -11.66 18.13 -23.85
C ALA A 607 -10.81 19.27 -24.43
N HIS A 608 -11.26 20.52 -24.31
CA HIS A 608 -10.50 21.70 -24.71
C HIS A 608 -9.23 21.89 -23.84
N ASP A 609 -9.33 21.70 -22.52
CA ASP A 609 -8.18 21.72 -21.61
C ASP A 609 -7.14 20.66 -22.00
N ALA A 610 -7.59 19.47 -22.41
CA ALA A 610 -6.71 18.41 -22.93
C ALA A 610 -6.04 18.85 -24.25
N ALA A 611 -6.81 19.40 -25.19
CA ALA A 611 -6.29 19.89 -26.49
C ALA A 611 -5.26 21.03 -26.32
N GLU A 612 -5.50 21.97 -25.41
CA GLU A 612 -4.56 23.06 -25.11
C GLU A 612 -3.27 22.52 -24.47
N LEU A 613 -3.39 21.54 -23.57
CA LEU A 613 -2.23 20.91 -22.95
C LEU A 613 -1.38 20.18 -24.01
N LEU A 614 -2.02 19.42 -24.91
CA LEU A 614 -1.35 18.72 -26.01
C LEU A 614 -0.72 19.70 -27.02
N THR A 615 -1.35 20.86 -27.24
CA THR A 615 -0.76 21.95 -28.03
C THR A 615 0.56 22.43 -27.43
N LYS A 616 0.62 22.63 -26.11
CA LYS A 616 1.84 23.04 -25.40
C LYS A 616 2.92 21.95 -25.42
N LEU A 617 2.51 20.69 -25.52
CA LEU A 617 3.41 19.53 -25.59
C LEU A 617 3.86 19.20 -27.02
N GLY A 618 3.28 19.86 -28.04
CA GLY A 618 3.59 19.60 -29.44
C GLY A 618 2.95 18.32 -30.00
N ASP A 619 2.00 17.71 -29.30
CA ASP A 619 1.26 16.53 -29.77
C ASP A 619 0.04 16.97 -30.60
N ALA A 620 0.26 17.10 -31.91
CA ALA A 620 -0.77 17.52 -32.85
C ALA A 620 -1.82 16.43 -33.11
N GLU A 621 -1.45 15.15 -33.06
CA GLU A 621 -2.38 14.02 -33.27
C GLU A 621 -3.32 13.86 -32.06
N GLY A 622 -2.79 13.91 -30.84
CA GLY A 622 -3.61 13.94 -29.64
C GLY A 622 -4.54 15.15 -29.60
N ARG A 623 -4.09 16.31 -30.09
CA ARG A 623 -4.93 17.51 -30.24
C ARG A 623 -6.07 17.27 -31.22
N VAL A 624 -5.83 16.64 -32.38
CA VAL A 624 -6.88 16.27 -33.35
C VAL A 624 -7.96 15.44 -32.66
N ARG A 625 -7.58 14.38 -31.93
CA ARG A 625 -8.53 13.52 -31.19
C ARG A 625 -9.38 14.30 -30.18
N CYS A 626 -8.76 15.20 -29.41
CA CYS A 626 -9.49 15.99 -28.41
C CYS A 626 -10.47 17.00 -29.05
N LEU A 627 -10.06 17.67 -30.14
CA LEU A 627 -10.92 18.61 -30.85
C LEU A 627 -12.05 17.91 -31.62
N PHE A 628 -11.80 16.70 -32.13
CA PHE A 628 -12.84 15.86 -32.71
C PHE A 628 -13.96 15.57 -31.69
N LEU A 629 -13.59 15.15 -30.48
CA LEU A 629 -14.54 14.96 -29.38
C LEU A 629 -15.31 16.25 -29.04
N VAL A 630 -14.65 17.42 -29.07
CA VAL A 630 -15.34 18.71 -28.90
C VAL A 630 -16.42 18.92 -29.95
N ALA A 631 -16.14 18.59 -31.22
CA ALA A 631 -17.11 18.68 -32.31
C ALA A 631 -18.30 17.73 -32.13
N GLU A 632 -18.04 16.47 -31.75
CA GLU A 632 -19.10 15.49 -31.43
C GLU A 632 -20.02 15.98 -30.31
N LEU A 633 -19.45 16.57 -29.26
CA LEU A 633 -20.22 17.11 -28.14
C LEU A 633 -21.05 18.34 -28.53
N TYR A 634 -20.56 19.21 -29.42
CA TYR A 634 -21.38 20.29 -29.99
C TYR A 634 -22.53 19.75 -30.85
N ALA A 635 -22.27 18.72 -31.66
CA ALA A 635 -23.27 18.07 -32.49
C ALA A 635 -24.39 17.41 -31.64
N ALA A 636 -24.02 16.75 -30.54
CA ALA A 636 -24.95 16.12 -29.60
C ALA A 636 -25.90 17.14 -28.92
N GLU A 637 -25.44 18.37 -28.67
CA GLU A 637 -26.26 19.45 -28.12
C GLU A 637 -27.12 20.19 -29.18
N GLY A 638 -26.98 19.85 -30.46
CA GLY A 638 -27.67 20.55 -31.55
C GLY A 638 -27.07 21.92 -31.92
N LEU A 639 -25.89 22.26 -31.39
CA LEU A 639 -25.15 23.49 -31.70
C LEU A 639 -24.38 23.35 -33.01
N LYS A 640 -25.13 23.30 -34.11
CA LYS A 640 -24.62 22.98 -35.45
C LYS A 640 -23.52 23.92 -35.95
N ALA A 641 -23.67 25.23 -35.75
CA ALA A 641 -22.72 26.22 -36.24
C ALA A 641 -21.34 26.08 -35.56
N ASP A 642 -21.34 25.83 -34.24
CA ASP A 642 -20.12 25.61 -33.47
C ASP A 642 -19.48 24.27 -33.82
N ALA A 643 -20.28 23.20 -33.98
CA ALA A 643 -19.79 21.89 -34.42
C ALA A 643 -19.06 21.99 -35.78
N LEU A 644 -19.67 22.66 -36.77
CA LEU A 644 -19.06 22.84 -38.09
C LEU A 644 -17.80 23.73 -38.06
N GLY A 645 -17.77 24.72 -37.15
CA GLY A 645 -16.58 25.55 -36.93
C GLY A 645 -15.39 24.71 -36.43
N VAL A 646 -15.61 23.84 -35.45
CA VAL A 646 -14.56 22.95 -34.92
C VAL A 646 -14.17 21.87 -35.94
N VAL A 647 -15.13 21.29 -36.67
CA VAL A 647 -14.87 20.32 -37.76
C VAL A 647 -13.91 20.88 -38.81
N GLN A 648 -14.05 22.15 -39.19
CA GLN A 648 -13.11 22.79 -40.13
C GLN A 648 -11.70 22.94 -39.55
N GLU A 649 -11.58 23.27 -38.26
CA GLU A 649 -10.28 23.32 -37.57
C GLU A 649 -9.62 21.94 -37.54
N VAL A 650 -10.37 20.90 -37.11
CA VAL A 650 -9.86 19.52 -37.03
C VAL A 650 -9.42 19.02 -38.40
N ARG A 651 -10.18 19.29 -39.46
CA ARG A 651 -9.82 18.91 -40.84
C ARG A 651 -8.48 19.53 -41.28
N LEU A 652 -8.30 20.83 -41.04
CA LEU A 652 -7.06 21.52 -41.41
C LEU A 652 -5.87 20.96 -40.63
N LEU A 653 -6.06 20.67 -39.35
CA LEU A 653 -5.05 20.10 -38.48
C LEU A 653 -4.71 18.66 -38.88
N ALA A 654 -5.70 17.78 -39.07
CA ALA A 654 -5.54 16.39 -39.53
C ALA A 654 -4.75 16.32 -40.84
N LYS A 655 -5.08 17.20 -41.80
CA LYS A 655 -4.35 17.31 -43.06
C LYS A 655 -2.91 17.78 -42.91
N SER A 656 -2.65 18.65 -41.94
CA SER A 656 -1.29 19.14 -41.66
C SER A 656 -0.40 18.07 -41.03
N VAL A 657 -0.99 17.12 -40.29
CA VAL A 657 -0.27 15.99 -39.67
C VAL A 657 -0.25 14.73 -40.55
N GLY A 658 -1.08 14.69 -41.61
CA GLY A 658 -1.19 13.54 -42.51
C GLY A 658 -2.00 12.39 -41.95
N ASP A 659 -2.95 12.68 -41.06
CA ASP A 659 -3.82 11.68 -40.42
C ASP A 659 -5.03 11.39 -41.32
N ALA A 660 -4.88 10.38 -42.18
CA ALA A 660 -5.89 9.99 -43.15
C ALA A 660 -7.16 9.40 -42.49
N GLU A 661 -7.03 8.81 -41.31
CA GLU A 661 -8.14 8.24 -40.55
C GLU A 661 -8.99 9.35 -39.94
N ALA A 662 -8.36 10.30 -39.26
CA ALA A 662 -9.07 11.47 -38.73
C ALA A 662 -9.69 12.33 -39.84
N GLU A 663 -9.03 12.48 -41.00
CA GLU A 663 -9.63 13.18 -42.16
C GLU A 663 -10.95 12.52 -42.61
N TYR A 664 -11.00 11.18 -42.61
CA TYR A 664 -12.18 10.41 -42.97
C TYR A 664 -13.29 10.51 -41.91
N GLU A 665 -12.95 10.35 -40.63
CA GLU A 665 -13.91 10.49 -39.52
C GLU A 665 -14.53 11.90 -39.45
N VAL A 666 -13.72 12.94 -39.66
CA VAL A 666 -14.17 14.34 -39.72
C VAL A 666 -15.13 14.57 -40.88
N ALA A 667 -14.90 13.92 -42.03
CA ALA A 667 -15.80 14.01 -43.18
C ALA A 667 -17.17 13.33 -42.89
N LEU A 668 -17.16 12.19 -42.21
CA LEU A 668 -18.38 11.50 -41.77
C LEU A 668 -19.21 12.37 -40.80
N LEU A 669 -18.55 12.94 -39.79
CA LEU A 669 -19.22 13.81 -38.82
C LEU A 669 -19.79 15.07 -39.47
N GLU A 670 -19.05 15.70 -40.41
CA GLU A 670 -19.56 16.85 -41.17
C GLU A 670 -20.83 16.50 -41.97
N GLU A 671 -20.86 15.33 -42.61
CA GLU A 671 -22.03 14.87 -43.36
C GLU A 671 -23.23 14.59 -42.44
N GLU A 672 -23.01 13.95 -41.29
CA GLU A 672 -24.06 13.66 -40.30
C GLU A 672 -24.68 14.96 -39.74
N VAL A 673 -23.83 15.90 -39.32
CA VAL A 673 -24.25 17.21 -38.81
C VAL A 673 -24.99 18.00 -39.90
N SER A 674 -24.60 17.84 -41.17
CA SER A 674 -25.24 18.49 -42.31
C SER A 674 -26.59 17.87 -42.69
N ARG A 675 -26.76 16.53 -42.64
CA ARG A 675 -28.01 15.83 -43.05
C ARG A 675 -29.24 16.14 -42.19
N LYS A 676 -29.07 16.47 -40.91
CA LYS A 676 -30.18 16.83 -39.98
C LYS A 676 -30.96 18.11 -40.38
N GLU A 677 -30.60 18.79 -41.47
CA GLU A 677 -31.30 19.94 -42.06
C GLU A 677 -32.61 19.61 -42.80
N SER A 678 -32.87 18.34 -43.12
CA SER A 678 -33.86 17.97 -44.17
C SER A 678 -35.20 17.41 -43.67
N GLN A 679 -35.50 17.47 -42.37
CA GLN A 679 -36.81 17.06 -41.82
C GLN A 679 -37.55 18.24 -41.15
N PRO A 680 -38.80 18.57 -41.53
CA PRO A 680 -39.60 19.58 -40.84
C PRO A 680 -40.33 19.00 -39.62
N GLU A 681 -40.24 19.67 -38.47
CA GLU A 681 -40.93 19.31 -37.22
C GLU A 681 -42.47 19.49 -37.29
N PRO A 682 -43.28 18.66 -36.60
CA PRO A 682 -44.73 18.86 -36.51
C PRO A 682 -45.11 19.86 -35.40
N GLN A 683 -45.98 20.81 -35.76
CA GLN A 683 -46.53 21.85 -34.89
C GLN A 683 -47.46 21.27 -33.80
N ALA A 684 -47.19 21.58 -32.53
CA ALA A 684 -48.09 21.34 -31.40
C ALA A 684 -49.05 22.53 -31.21
N THR A 685 -50.35 22.25 -31.16
CA THR A 685 -51.44 23.21 -31.03
C THR A 685 -51.67 23.66 -29.58
N HIS A 686 -51.84 24.97 -29.39
CA HIS A 686 -52.23 25.63 -28.14
C HIS A 686 -53.67 25.30 -27.69
N ALA A 687 -53.87 25.15 -26.38
CA ALA A 687 -55.12 25.52 -25.68
C ALA A 687 -54.81 25.98 -24.24
N THR A 688 -55.49 27.03 -23.79
CA THR A 688 -55.38 27.68 -22.45
C THR A 688 -56.81 28.03 -21.97
N PRO A 689 -57.03 28.47 -20.70
CA PRO A 689 -57.56 27.68 -19.58
C PRO A 689 -59.00 28.07 -19.15
N ALA A 690 -59.59 27.34 -18.20
CA ALA A 690 -60.82 27.75 -17.50
C ALA A 690 -60.70 27.54 -15.98
N ALA A 691 -61.20 28.52 -15.22
CA ALA A 691 -61.21 28.63 -13.77
C ALA A 691 -62.64 28.49 -13.21
N THR A 692 -62.79 28.00 -11.97
CA THR A 692 -63.95 28.29 -11.08
C THR A 692 -63.62 27.98 -9.60
N GLU A 693 -63.58 29.05 -8.79
CA GLU A 693 -64.16 29.33 -7.45
C GLU A 693 -64.21 28.32 -6.26
N LYS A 694 -63.84 28.85 -5.06
CA LYS A 694 -64.14 28.47 -3.63
C LYS A 694 -65.53 29.02 -3.18
N PRO A 695 -66.16 28.77 -1.98
CA PRO A 695 -65.68 28.48 -0.59
C PRO A 695 -66.65 27.51 0.23
N PRO A 696 -66.75 27.41 1.60
CA PRO A 696 -66.07 28.09 2.74
C PRO A 696 -65.58 27.19 3.92
N GLU A 697 -64.93 27.86 4.88
CA GLU A 697 -64.32 27.39 6.15
C GLU A 697 -65.33 26.97 7.24
N ALA A 698 -64.89 26.09 8.14
CA ALA A 698 -65.34 26.01 9.54
C ALA A 698 -64.18 25.57 10.45
N GLU A 699 -63.93 26.37 11.50
CA GLU A 699 -62.84 26.27 12.48
C GLU A 699 -62.98 25.09 13.47
N ALA A 700 -61.86 24.52 13.93
CA ALA A 700 -61.67 24.11 15.32
C ALA A 700 -60.18 23.85 15.70
N ARG A 701 -59.66 24.74 16.56
CA ARG A 701 -58.68 24.57 17.65
C ARG A 701 -57.28 23.98 17.37
N GLU A 702 -56.30 24.87 17.54
CA GLU A 702 -54.86 24.62 17.71
C GLU A 702 -54.54 23.80 18.97
N VAL A 703 -53.67 22.79 18.80
CA VAL A 703 -52.80 22.19 19.82
C VAL A 703 -51.38 22.39 19.28
N PRO A 704 -50.40 22.87 20.08
CA PRO A 704 -49.08 23.17 19.56
C PRO A 704 -48.35 21.89 19.15
N GLU A 705 -47.97 21.79 17.87
CA GLU A 705 -46.99 20.81 17.40
C GLU A 705 -45.63 21.11 18.03
N VAL A 706 -45.08 20.11 18.68
CA VAL A 706 -43.70 20.04 19.17
C VAL A 706 -42.79 19.94 17.94
N PRO A 707 -41.72 20.73 17.82
CA PRO A 707 -40.86 20.72 16.64
C PRO A 707 -40.20 19.35 16.48
N VAL A 708 -40.42 18.75 15.31
CA VAL A 708 -39.62 17.64 14.81
C VAL A 708 -38.16 18.09 14.79
N ALA A 709 -37.29 17.38 15.51
CA ALA A 709 -35.86 17.64 15.49
C ALA A 709 -35.34 17.47 14.06
N LYS A 710 -34.86 18.59 13.49
CA LYS A 710 -34.22 18.64 12.17
C LYS A 710 -33.02 17.70 12.14
N GLU A 711 -32.96 16.86 11.11
CA GLU A 711 -31.73 16.26 10.62
C GLU A 711 -30.66 17.35 10.50
N THR A 712 -29.55 17.22 11.21
CA THR A 712 -28.34 18.04 11.00
C THR A 712 -27.56 17.54 9.79
N SER A 713 -28.26 17.27 8.67
CA SER A 713 -27.64 17.49 7.37
C SER A 713 -27.82 18.97 7.07
N LEU A 714 -26.73 19.67 6.79
CA LEU A 714 -26.80 21.06 6.37
C LEU A 714 -27.70 21.13 5.13
N ASN A 715 -28.91 21.69 5.28
CA ASN A 715 -29.84 21.79 4.16
C ASN A 715 -29.14 22.57 3.02
N PRO A 716 -28.96 21.96 1.83
CA PRO A 716 -28.22 22.59 0.73
C PRO A 716 -28.74 23.97 0.34
N GLN A 717 -30.04 24.23 0.54
CA GLN A 717 -30.64 25.54 0.34
C GLN A 717 -30.36 26.52 1.48
N GLU A 718 -30.29 26.08 2.73
CA GLU A 718 -29.93 26.94 3.86
C GLU A 718 -28.44 27.36 3.79
N VAL A 719 -27.53 26.42 3.50
CA VAL A 719 -26.09 26.72 3.26
C VAL A 719 -25.92 27.69 2.12
N LEU A 720 -26.65 27.48 1.02
CA LEU A 720 -26.59 28.35 -0.14
C LEU A 720 -27.08 29.77 0.19
N GLN A 721 -28.17 29.90 0.94
CA GLN A 721 -28.69 31.20 1.37
C GLN A 721 -27.75 31.92 2.34
N GLN A 722 -27.14 31.19 3.28
CA GLN A 722 -26.15 31.73 4.21
C GLN A 722 -24.87 32.17 3.48
N LEU A 723 -24.33 31.33 2.59
CA LEU A 723 -23.17 31.69 1.77
C LEU A 723 -23.45 32.92 0.90
N LEU A 724 -24.59 32.98 0.23
CA LEU A 724 -24.97 34.16 -0.57
C LEU A 724 -25.05 35.43 0.27
N ARG A 725 -25.54 35.33 1.51
CA ARG A 725 -25.57 36.45 2.46
C ARG A 725 -24.15 36.89 2.84
N LEU A 726 -23.30 35.95 3.27
CA LEU A 726 -21.92 36.23 3.68
C LEU A 726 -21.10 36.84 2.54
N VAL A 727 -21.24 36.28 1.33
CA VAL A 727 -20.54 36.79 0.14
C VAL A 727 -21.01 38.20 -0.20
N LYS A 728 -22.33 38.49 -0.18
CA LYS A 728 -22.85 39.85 -0.40
C LYS A 728 -22.37 40.85 0.65
N GLU A 729 -22.31 40.45 1.91
CA GLU A 729 -21.82 41.29 3.01
C GLU A 729 -20.35 41.65 2.83
N VAL A 730 -19.53 40.68 2.44
CA VAL A 730 -18.09 40.84 2.27
C VAL A 730 -17.74 41.61 0.99
N THR A 731 -18.42 41.37 -0.13
CA THR A 731 -18.14 42.06 -1.40
C THR A 731 -18.80 43.44 -1.49
N SER A 732 -19.65 43.82 -0.53
CA SER A 732 -20.40 45.09 -0.53
C SER A 732 -21.20 45.34 -1.82
N SER A 733 -21.55 44.27 -2.55
CA SER A 733 -22.25 44.36 -3.83
C SER A 733 -23.77 44.49 -3.62
N THR A 734 -24.39 45.42 -4.35
CA THR A 734 -25.85 45.61 -4.38
C THR A 734 -26.57 44.69 -5.38
N ASP A 735 -25.81 43.95 -6.19
CA ASP A 735 -26.35 43.15 -7.29
C ASP A 735 -26.64 41.69 -6.87
N GLU A 736 -27.51 41.01 -7.61
CA GLU A 736 -27.74 39.57 -7.40
C GLU A 736 -26.52 38.78 -7.86
N ILE A 737 -25.87 38.08 -6.93
CA ILE A 737 -24.70 37.25 -7.20
C ILE A 737 -25.18 35.89 -7.71
N GLU A 738 -24.92 35.61 -8.99
CA GLU A 738 -25.18 34.30 -9.57
C GLU A 738 -24.25 33.23 -8.96
N LEU A 739 -24.77 32.00 -8.82
CA LEU A 739 -24.11 30.93 -8.05
C LEU A 739 -22.74 30.50 -8.60
N ASP A 740 -22.52 30.69 -9.90
CA ASP A 740 -21.33 30.23 -10.61
C ASP A 740 -20.34 31.36 -10.93
N THR A 741 -20.68 32.61 -10.61
CA THR A 741 -19.78 33.75 -10.78
C THR A 741 -18.55 33.57 -9.92
N GLN A 742 -17.37 33.84 -10.48
CA GLN A 742 -16.15 33.80 -9.67
C GLN A 742 -16.24 34.88 -8.60
N LEU A 743 -15.87 34.55 -7.37
CA LEU A 743 -15.95 35.49 -6.25
C LEU A 743 -15.08 36.73 -6.50
N VAL A 744 -13.97 36.57 -7.21
CA VAL A 744 -13.11 37.68 -7.66
C VAL A 744 -13.87 38.63 -8.60
N ASP A 745 -14.63 38.08 -9.56
CA ASP A 745 -15.48 38.85 -10.47
C ASP A 745 -16.68 39.49 -9.77
N ALA A 746 -17.10 38.92 -8.63
CA ALA A 746 -18.12 39.49 -7.74
C ALA A 746 -17.57 40.56 -6.77
N GLY A 747 -16.31 40.98 -6.92
CA GLY A 747 -15.67 42.04 -6.14
C GLY A 747 -14.80 41.57 -4.97
N MET A 748 -14.47 40.27 -4.89
CA MET A 748 -13.64 39.72 -3.81
C MET A 748 -12.15 39.84 -4.11
N ASP A 749 -11.44 40.53 -3.22
CA ASP A 749 -9.97 40.63 -3.19
C ASP A 749 -9.35 39.75 -2.09
N SER A 750 -8.03 39.76 -1.97
CA SER A 750 -7.31 38.94 -0.98
C SER A 750 -7.64 39.26 0.47
N LEU A 751 -8.09 40.47 0.78
CA LEU A 751 -8.41 40.88 2.15
C LEU A 751 -9.85 40.44 2.51
N SER A 752 -10.79 40.69 1.61
CA SER A 752 -12.18 40.27 1.71
C SER A 752 -12.32 38.75 1.66
N GLY A 753 -11.49 38.03 0.90
CA GLY A 753 -11.43 36.56 0.92
C GLY A 753 -11.08 36.00 2.31
N VAL A 754 -10.11 36.58 3.01
CA VAL A 754 -9.76 36.18 4.40
C VAL A 754 -10.90 36.49 5.37
N THR A 755 -11.57 37.62 5.20
CA THR A 755 -12.76 37.98 5.98
C THR A 755 -13.90 36.99 5.75
N LEU A 756 -14.16 36.59 4.49
CA LEU A 756 -15.18 35.59 4.17
C LEU A 756 -14.85 34.23 4.79
N VAL A 757 -13.61 33.75 4.68
CA VAL A 757 -13.16 32.50 5.32
C VAL A 757 -13.41 32.56 6.83
N THR A 758 -13.08 33.69 7.47
CA THR A 758 -13.30 33.87 8.92
C THR A 758 -14.79 33.87 9.28
N MET A 759 -15.63 34.53 8.48
CA MET A 759 -17.08 34.55 8.66
C MET A 759 -17.71 33.18 8.40
N MET A 760 -17.27 32.46 7.36
CA MET A 760 -17.68 31.08 7.08
C MET A 760 -17.28 30.13 8.19
N SER A 761 -16.06 30.24 8.71
CA SER A 761 -15.62 29.45 9.86
C SER A 761 -16.46 29.70 11.10
N ARG A 762 -16.92 30.93 11.29
CA ARG A 762 -17.79 31.30 12.40
C ARG A 762 -19.25 30.87 12.19
N GLU A 763 -19.78 30.99 10.98
CA GLU A 763 -21.17 30.67 10.63
C GLU A 763 -21.41 29.16 10.56
N PHE A 764 -20.45 28.41 9.99
CA PHE A 764 -20.55 26.97 9.79
C PHE A 764 -19.77 26.14 10.82
N GLY A 765 -19.04 26.78 11.74
CA GLY A 765 -18.31 26.10 12.83
C GLY A 765 -17.13 25.23 12.36
N MET A 766 -16.64 25.42 11.14
CA MET A 766 -15.62 24.61 10.48
C MET A 766 -14.30 25.39 10.30
N SER A 767 -13.17 24.69 10.35
CA SER A 767 -11.85 25.31 10.15
C SER A 767 -11.52 25.35 8.66
N PHE A 768 -11.45 26.54 8.09
CA PHE A 768 -11.07 26.75 6.69
C PHE A 768 -9.71 27.44 6.60
N THR A 769 -8.93 27.09 5.57
CA THR A 769 -7.68 27.78 5.31
C THR A 769 -7.95 29.05 4.49
N PRO A 770 -7.11 30.10 4.58
CA PRO A 770 -7.26 31.30 3.76
C PRO A 770 -7.28 31.04 2.24
N SER A 771 -6.78 29.89 1.76
CA SER A 771 -6.84 29.51 0.36
C SER A 771 -8.20 28.96 -0.08
N THR A 772 -9.08 28.55 0.86
CA THR A 772 -10.36 27.87 0.57
C THR A 772 -11.25 28.67 -0.39
N VAL A 773 -11.34 30.00 -0.23
CA VAL A 773 -12.12 30.86 -1.16
C VAL A 773 -11.51 30.99 -2.57
N PHE A 774 -10.23 30.64 -2.75
CA PHE A 774 -9.56 30.57 -4.05
C PHE A 774 -9.62 29.17 -4.65
N ASP A 775 -9.56 28.14 -3.80
CA ASP A 775 -9.67 26.73 -4.19
C ASP A 775 -11.11 26.39 -4.64
N TYR A 776 -12.09 27.13 -4.11
CA TYR A 776 -13.51 27.05 -4.46
C TYR A 776 -14.02 28.43 -4.87
N PRO A 777 -13.74 28.87 -6.11
CA PRO A 777 -13.84 30.26 -6.49
C PRO A 777 -15.27 30.75 -6.76
N SER A 778 -16.33 29.99 -6.45
CA SER A 778 -17.73 30.40 -6.63
C SER A 778 -18.62 29.97 -5.47
N VAL A 779 -19.79 30.61 -5.30
CA VAL A 779 -20.75 30.24 -4.25
C VAL A 779 -21.20 28.78 -4.36
N ARG A 780 -21.40 28.27 -5.59
CA ARG A 780 -21.74 26.86 -5.83
C ARG A 780 -20.61 25.93 -5.42
N THR A 781 -19.37 26.24 -5.79
CA THR A 781 -18.22 25.38 -5.46
C THR A 781 -17.89 25.42 -3.97
N LEU A 782 -18.06 26.56 -3.29
CA LEU A 782 -17.97 26.64 -1.83
C LEU A 782 -19.07 25.83 -1.15
N ARG A 783 -20.33 25.95 -1.60
CA ARG A 783 -21.44 25.13 -1.09
C ARG A 783 -21.13 23.64 -1.26
N ASP A 784 -20.71 23.23 -2.46
CA ASP A 784 -20.42 21.83 -2.75
C ASP A 784 -19.21 21.32 -1.97
N HIS A 785 -18.22 22.17 -1.68
CA HIS A 785 -17.10 21.84 -0.79
C HIS A 785 -17.56 21.70 0.66
N LEU A 786 -18.37 22.63 1.18
CA LEU A 786 -18.97 22.51 2.52
C LEU A 786 -19.80 21.23 2.66
N LEU A 787 -20.58 20.88 1.63
CA LEU A 787 -21.36 19.64 1.61
C LEU A 787 -20.51 18.38 1.43
N ARG A 788 -19.34 18.47 0.77
CA ARG A 788 -18.41 17.33 0.54
C ARG A 788 -17.44 17.09 1.70
N GLU A 789 -16.92 18.14 2.33
CA GLU A 789 -16.13 18.01 3.57
C GLU A 789 -16.94 17.32 4.66
N GLN A 790 -18.27 17.47 4.66
CA GLN A 790 -19.16 16.66 5.50
C GLN A 790 -19.31 15.19 5.06
N GLN A 791 -19.03 14.82 3.80
CA GLN A 791 -19.26 13.47 3.25
C GLN A 791 -17.98 12.61 3.14
N ASP A 792 -16.80 13.21 2.92
CA ASP A 792 -15.53 12.49 2.68
C ASP A 792 -14.86 11.93 3.97
N GLU A 793 -15.40 12.21 5.16
CA GLU A 793 -14.97 11.64 6.45
C GLU A 793 -15.95 10.57 7.00
N GLY A 794 -16.44 9.68 6.13
CA GLY A 794 -17.45 8.69 6.51
C GLY A 794 -16.96 7.46 7.31
N PRO A 795 -17.81 6.83 8.17
CA PRO A 795 -17.55 5.62 8.96
C PRO A 795 -16.96 4.44 8.20
N TRP A 796 -17.32 4.31 6.92
CA TRP A 796 -16.97 3.18 6.08
C TRP A 796 -15.48 2.96 5.86
N ARG A 797 -14.72 4.06 5.76
CA ARG A 797 -13.28 3.98 5.56
C ARG A 797 -12.58 3.45 6.81
N ALA A 798 -13.10 3.76 7.99
CA ALA A 798 -12.58 3.24 9.25
C ALA A 798 -12.89 1.75 9.46
N MET A 799 -14.08 1.30 9.05
CA MET A 799 -14.45 -0.11 9.04
C MET A 799 -13.58 -0.92 8.08
N ALA A 800 -13.32 -0.39 6.86
CA ALA A 800 -12.41 -1.03 5.90
C ALA A 800 -10.94 -1.07 6.37
N LEU A 801 -10.54 -0.13 7.23
CA LEU A 801 -9.22 -0.10 7.86
C LEU A 801 -9.17 -0.88 9.19
N CYS A 802 -10.28 -1.51 9.61
CA CYS A 802 -10.43 -2.25 10.87
C CYS A 802 -9.94 -1.48 12.10
N ARG A 803 -10.39 -0.22 12.26
CA ARG A 803 -10.03 0.63 13.42
C ARG A 803 -11.24 1.01 14.27
N PRO A 804 -11.10 1.13 15.61
CA PRO A 804 -12.16 1.65 16.46
C PRO A 804 -12.50 3.08 16.07
N VAL A 805 -13.80 3.40 15.94
CA VAL A 805 -14.26 4.76 15.65
C VAL A 805 -15.52 5.13 16.40
N LEU A 806 -15.62 6.41 16.73
CA LEU A 806 -16.77 7.03 17.35
C LEU A 806 -17.64 7.67 16.27
N LEU A 807 -18.89 7.24 16.17
CA LEU A 807 -19.88 7.76 15.23
C LEU A 807 -20.86 8.64 15.97
N LEU A 808 -21.03 9.86 15.45
CA LEU A 808 -21.91 10.88 16.02
C LEU A 808 -23.26 10.88 15.29
N ASP A 809 -24.30 11.41 15.95
CA ASP A 809 -25.61 11.75 15.36
C ASP A 809 -26.52 10.58 14.90
N LEU A 810 -26.19 9.32 15.18
CA LEU A 810 -27.03 8.17 14.76
C LEU A 810 -28.08 7.78 15.80
N VAL A 811 -27.64 7.63 17.05
CA VAL A 811 -28.46 7.13 18.16
C VAL A 811 -29.65 8.03 18.50
N PRO A 812 -29.58 9.38 18.37
CA PRO A 812 -30.71 10.23 18.71
C PRO A 812 -32.02 9.95 17.95
N SER A 813 -31.93 9.31 16.78
CA SER A 813 -33.09 8.90 16.00
C SER A 813 -33.83 7.68 16.57
N TRP A 814 -33.22 6.95 17.51
CA TRP A 814 -33.74 5.67 17.99
C TRP A 814 -34.86 5.81 19.03
N PRO A 815 -35.86 4.91 19.03
CA PRO A 815 -36.87 4.83 20.08
C PRO A 815 -36.27 4.74 21.49
N ALA A 816 -35.19 3.97 21.68
CA ALA A 816 -34.47 3.87 22.95
C ALA A 816 -34.02 5.25 23.46
N TYR A 817 -33.46 6.09 22.59
CA TYR A 817 -32.91 7.38 22.99
C TYR A 817 -33.99 8.34 23.49
N SER A 818 -35.17 8.33 22.88
CA SER A 818 -36.28 9.17 23.32
C SER A 818 -37.08 8.59 24.49
N GLN A 819 -37.20 7.26 24.59
CA GLN A 819 -38.10 6.61 25.57
C GLN A 819 -37.39 6.18 26.85
N TRP A 820 -36.11 5.83 26.78
CA TRP A 820 -35.33 5.37 27.93
C TRP A 820 -34.64 6.51 28.67
N ARG A 821 -34.76 7.74 28.16
CA ARG A 821 -34.25 8.97 28.78
C ARG A 821 -35.40 9.81 29.31
N ARG A 822 -35.11 10.52 30.39
CA ARG A 822 -35.95 11.62 30.88
C ARG A 822 -35.51 12.93 30.22
N PRO A 823 -36.35 13.99 30.26
CA PRO A 823 -35.98 15.29 29.70
C PRO A 823 -34.74 15.95 30.30
N ASP A 824 -34.28 15.50 31.48
CA ASP A 824 -33.04 15.94 32.14
C ASP A 824 -31.79 15.17 31.68
N GLY A 825 -31.93 14.24 30.74
CA GLY A 825 -30.84 13.40 30.20
C GLY A 825 -30.56 12.13 30.99
N GLU A 826 -31.15 11.98 32.18
CA GLU A 826 -30.95 10.81 33.03
C GLU A 826 -31.81 9.63 32.57
N PRO A 827 -31.42 8.37 32.88
CA PRO A 827 -32.21 7.18 32.59
C PRO A 827 -33.63 7.21 33.17
N ASN A 828 -34.60 6.82 32.37
CA ASN A 828 -35.99 6.61 32.78
C ASN A 828 -36.18 5.21 33.38
N LEU A 829 -35.52 4.96 34.51
CA LEU A 829 -35.49 3.65 35.17
C LEU A 829 -36.89 3.14 35.56
N ALA A 830 -37.83 4.03 35.89
CA ALA A 830 -39.20 3.65 36.24
C ALA A 830 -39.93 3.02 35.06
N LYS A 831 -39.81 3.62 33.86
CA LYS A 831 -40.39 3.08 32.63
C LYS A 831 -39.73 1.77 32.24
N LEU A 832 -38.39 1.70 32.31
CA LEU A 832 -37.65 0.47 32.01
C LEU A 832 -38.01 -0.68 32.97
N ALA A 833 -38.25 -0.37 34.25
CA ALA A 833 -38.70 -1.34 35.23
C ALA A 833 -40.09 -1.92 34.95
N GLU A 834 -40.97 -1.14 34.31
CA GLU A 834 -42.30 -1.56 33.88
C GLU A 834 -42.24 -2.34 32.56
N ASP A 835 -41.55 -1.80 31.56
CA ASP A 835 -41.45 -2.38 30.22
C ASP A 835 -40.78 -3.76 30.26
N PHE A 836 -39.78 -3.98 31.12
CA PHE A 836 -38.98 -5.21 31.17
C PHE A 836 -39.17 -6.05 32.44
N GLN A 837 -40.34 -5.96 33.06
CA GLN A 837 -40.68 -6.86 34.16
C GLN A 837 -40.91 -8.30 33.66
N GLY A 838 -40.37 -9.29 34.37
CA GLY A 838 -40.60 -10.72 34.09
C GLY A 838 -39.58 -11.35 33.13
N VAL A 839 -38.59 -10.60 32.65
CA VAL A 839 -37.44 -11.13 31.90
C VAL A 839 -36.20 -11.14 32.79
N THR A 840 -35.37 -12.16 32.64
CA THR A 840 -34.16 -12.33 33.44
C THR A 840 -32.91 -11.86 32.71
N GLY A 841 -31.98 -11.24 33.42
CA GLY A 841 -30.68 -10.81 32.88
C GLY A 841 -29.52 -11.01 33.86
N PRO A 842 -28.27 -11.07 33.36
CA PRO A 842 -27.08 -11.27 34.19
C PRO A 842 -26.64 -9.97 34.87
N VAL A 843 -26.58 -9.97 36.20
CA VAL A 843 -26.08 -8.86 37.02
C VAL A 843 -24.78 -9.27 37.70
N VAL A 844 -23.78 -8.40 37.59
CA VAL A 844 -22.44 -8.61 38.13
C VAL A 844 -22.13 -7.58 39.21
N ASP A 845 -21.56 -8.04 40.34
CA ASP A 845 -21.01 -7.13 41.36
C ASP A 845 -19.54 -6.80 41.03
N CYS A 846 -19.30 -5.59 40.52
CA CYS A 846 -17.94 -5.11 40.21
C CYS A 846 -17.13 -4.77 41.47
N GLY A 847 -17.74 -4.69 42.65
CA GLY A 847 -17.09 -4.35 43.92
C GLY A 847 -16.56 -5.56 44.70
N HIS A 848 -17.13 -6.75 44.53
CA HIS A 848 -16.84 -7.94 45.35
C HIS A 848 -16.48 -9.21 44.56
N GLY A 849 -15.96 -9.10 43.34
CA GLY A 849 -15.32 -10.24 42.65
C GLY A 849 -15.98 -10.76 41.37
N TYR A 850 -16.76 -9.93 40.66
CA TYR A 850 -17.29 -10.24 39.32
C TYR A 850 -18.18 -11.51 39.25
N ASP A 851 -18.86 -11.83 40.35
CA ASP A 851 -19.82 -12.94 40.41
C ASP A 851 -21.09 -12.61 39.61
N ILE A 852 -21.49 -13.52 38.71
CA ILE A 852 -22.68 -13.36 37.87
C ILE A 852 -23.91 -13.95 38.59
N GLN A 853 -24.92 -13.11 38.79
CA GLN A 853 -26.23 -13.51 39.32
C GLN A 853 -27.32 -13.28 38.28
N SER A 854 -28.34 -14.14 38.26
CA SER A 854 -29.51 -13.93 37.40
C SER A 854 -30.58 -13.15 38.17
N TRP A 855 -31.00 -12.02 37.63
CA TRP A 855 -31.98 -11.12 38.23
C TRP A 855 -33.16 -10.88 37.29
N ASP A 856 -34.34 -10.58 37.84
CA ASP A 856 -35.40 -9.92 37.07
C ASP A 856 -34.91 -8.53 36.66
N VAL A 857 -34.97 -8.22 35.37
CA VAL A 857 -34.46 -6.95 34.83
C VAL A 857 -35.27 -5.76 35.37
N GLY A 858 -36.58 -5.93 35.55
CA GLY A 858 -37.42 -4.92 36.18
C GLY A 858 -37.03 -4.63 37.63
N ASP A 859 -36.70 -5.67 38.40
CA ASP A 859 -36.18 -5.53 39.76
C ASP A 859 -34.82 -4.85 39.81
N PHE A 860 -33.92 -5.15 38.85
CA PHE A 860 -32.64 -4.43 38.72
C PHE A 860 -32.86 -2.92 38.48
N PHE A 861 -33.77 -2.54 37.59
CA PHE A 861 -34.09 -1.13 37.35
C PHE A 861 -34.72 -0.45 38.58
N ARG A 862 -35.58 -1.16 39.33
CA ARG A 862 -36.13 -0.67 40.62
C ARG A 862 -35.03 -0.46 41.66
N TRP A 863 -34.09 -1.39 41.74
CA TRP A 863 -32.92 -1.26 42.62
C TRP A 863 -32.07 -0.04 42.25
N ALA A 864 -31.72 0.10 40.97
CA ALA A 864 -30.92 1.21 40.45
C ALA A 864 -31.58 2.58 40.69
N ALA A 865 -32.93 2.63 40.71
CA ALA A 865 -33.68 3.85 40.99
C ALA A 865 -33.69 4.27 42.48
N HIS A 866 -33.46 3.33 43.41
CA HIS A 866 -33.64 3.56 44.85
C HIS A 866 -32.35 3.55 45.67
N GLN A 867 -31.29 2.82 45.28
CA GLN A 867 -29.99 2.78 45.98
C GLN A 867 -28.85 2.39 45.01
N GLY A 868 -27.93 3.32 44.69
CA GLY A 868 -26.75 3.09 43.84
C GLY A 868 -25.43 2.99 44.62
N GLY A 869 -25.43 2.32 45.78
CA GLY A 869 -24.25 2.20 46.65
C GLY A 869 -23.26 1.10 46.22
N ASP A 870 -23.77 0.03 45.60
CA ASP A 870 -22.99 -1.11 45.13
C ASP A 870 -22.76 -1.01 43.60
N ALA A 871 -21.59 -1.42 43.12
CA ALA A 871 -21.23 -1.35 41.70
C ALA A 871 -21.84 -2.53 40.90
N LEU A 872 -23.17 -2.68 40.94
CA LEU A 872 -23.87 -3.71 40.18
C LEU A 872 -24.02 -3.32 38.71
N TYR A 873 -23.74 -4.28 37.83
CA TYR A 873 -23.71 -4.11 36.39
C TYR A 873 -24.57 -5.18 35.70
N LEU A 874 -25.71 -4.78 35.13
CA LEU A 874 -26.50 -5.63 34.25
C LEU A 874 -25.77 -5.68 32.89
N LYS A 875 -25.23 -6.85 32.54
CA LYS A 875 -24.39 -7.03 31.36
C LYS A 875 -24.83 -8.24 30.55
N ASP A 876 -24.56 -8.23 29.25
CA ASP A 876 -24.91 -9.32 28.32
C ASP A 876 -26.43 -9.66 28.33
N TRP A 877 -27.28 -8.64 28.55
CA TRP A 877 -28.73 -8.84 28.54
C TRP A 877 -29.25 -8.86 27.10
N HIS A 878 -29.71 -10.02 26.63
CA HIS A 878 -30.29 -10.25 25.29
C HIS A 878 -31.55 -9.42 25.03
N LEU A 879 -31.36 -8.20 24.53
CA LEU A 879 -32.38 -7.17 24.45
C LEU A 879 -33.46 -7.52 23.43
N VAL A 880 -33.07 -8.00 22.25
CA VAL A 880 -34.01 -8.25 21.15
C VAL A 880 -34.90 -9.44 21.48
N ASN A 881 -34.35 -10.49 22.10
CA ASN A 881 -35.10 -11.63 22.60
C ASN A 881 -36.05 -11.23 23.73
N ALA A 882 -35.61 -10.38 24.67
CA ALA A 882 -36.48 -9.85 25.71
C ALA A 882 -37.67 -9.09 25.11
N CYS A 883 -37.42 -8.16 24.17
CA CYS A 883 -38.48 -7.44 23.46
C CYS A 883 -39.46 -8.40 22.76
N ARG A 884 -38.96 -9.40 22.04
CA ARG A 884 -39.80 -10.40 21.36
C ARG A 884 -40.66 -11.19 22.35
N SER A 885 -40.11 -11.63 23.48
CA SER A 885 -40.86 -12.39 24.49
C SER A 885 -41.98 -11.58 25.15
N LEU A 886 -41.79 -10.26 25.25
CA LEU A 886 -42.73 -9.33 25.86
C LEU A 886 -43.66 -8.67 24.84
N GLY A 887 -43.50 -8.96 23.54
CA GLY A 887 -44.28 -8.33 22.46
C GLY A 887 -43.97 -6.84 22.26
N LEU A 888 -42.78 -6.39 22.69
CA LEU A 888 -42.31 -5.03 22.51
C LEU A 888 -41.62 -4.84 21.16
N GLN A 889 -41.67 -3.61 20.63
CA GLN A 889 -40.89 -3.24 19.46
C GLN A 889 -39.39 -3.16 19.82
N VAL A 890 -38.53 -3.63 18.92
CA VAL A 890 -37.06 -3.47 19.07
C VAL A 890 -36.74 -1.97 19.10
N PRO A 891 -36.02 -1.47 20.12
CA PRO A 891 -35.97 -0.04 20.42
C PRO A 891 -34.87 0.70 19.65
N TYR A 892 -34.31 0.09 18.60
CA TYR A 892 -33.31 0.69 17.73
C TYR A 892 -33.42 0.13 16.30
N GLU A 893 -32.85 0.86 15.35
CA GLU A 893 -32.64 0.39 13.99
C GLU A 893 -31.14 0.34 13.72
N ALA A 894 -30.63 -0.84 13.35
CA ALA A 894 -29.22 -0.98 13.05
C ALA A 894 -28.90 -0.17 11.77
N PRO A 895 -27.86 0.68 11.76
CA PRO A 895 -27.58 1.52 10.61
C PRO A 895 -27.36 0.66 9.36
N GLY A 896 -27.97 1.01 8.22
CA GLY A 896 -27.92 0.19 7.00
C GLY A 896 -26.50 -0.12 6.51
N TYR A 897 -25.53 0.71 6.88
CA TYR A 897 -24.12 0.45 6.63
C TYR A 897 -23.45 -0.45 7.70
N LEU A 898 -23.88 -0.41 8.95
CA LEU A 898 -23.32 -1.31 9.96
C LEU A 898 -23.94 -2.72 9.90
N ALA A 899 -25.18 -2.86 9.42
CA ALA A 899 -25.93 -4.13 9.50
C ALA A 899 -27.06 -4.29 8.45
N ALA A 900 -26.85 -3.91 7.18
CA ALA A 900 -27.78 -4.37 6.13
C ALA A 900 -27.81 -5.92 6.07
N PRO A 901 -28.87 -6.57 5.56
CA PRO A 901 -29.06 -8.03 5.63
C PRO A 901 -27.90 -8.89 5.09
N MET A 902 -27.05 -8.33 4.23
CA MET A 902 -25.82 -8.95 3.72
C MET A 902 -24.60 -8.86 4.66
N HIS A 903 -24.72 -8.10 5.73
CA HIS A 903 -23.62 -7.70 6.61
C HIS A 903 -23.78 -8.23 8.04
N ASP A 904 -24.84 -8.95 8.39
CA ASP A 904 -25.01 -9.59 9.69
C ASP A 904 -25.39 -11.07 9.56
N TRP A 905 -24.40 -11.89 9.21
CA TRP A 905 -24.58 -13.34 9.04
C TRP A 905 -24.85 -14.03 10.37
N LEU A 906 -24.39 -13.45 11.47
CA LEU A 906 -24.52 -14.01 12.81
C LEU A 906 -25.99 -14.00 13.24
N ASN A 907 -26.64 -12.83 13.24
CA ASN A 907 -28.03 -12.73 13.69
C ASN A 907 -29.02 -13.22 12.64
N LEU A 908 -28.66 -13.19 11.36
CA LEU A 908 -29.40 -13.88 10.30
C LEU A 908 -29.55 -15.37 10.60
N HIS A 909 -28.49 -16.02 11.05
CA HIS A 909 -28.52 -17.42 11.47
C HIS A 909 -29.31 -17.59 12.78
N MET A 910 -29.03 -16.78 13.80
CA MET A 910 -29.66 -16.95 15.12
C MET A 910 -31.18 -16.73 15.11
N ASP A 911 -31.65 -15.75 14.34
CA ASP A 911 -33.07 -15.44 14.19
C ASP A 911 -33.84 -16.54 13.44
N LYS A 912 -33.19 -17.27 12.53
CA LYS A 912 -33.80 -18.35 11.73
C LYS A 912 -33.67 -19.74 12.38
N ALA A 913 -32.54 -20.05 13.01
CA ALA A 913 -32.14 -21.42 13.34
C ALA A 913 -32.53 -21.87 14.77
N THR A 914 -32.44 -20.98 15.77
CA THR A 914 -32.56 -21.41 17.17
C THR A 914 -33.41 -20.52 18.05
N GLY A 915 -33.44 -19.20 17.80
CA GLY A 915 -34.10 -18.22 18.69
C GLY A 915 -33.57 -18.22 20.12
N LYS A 916 -32.40 -18.83 20.37
CA LYS A 916 -31.80 -19.01 21.70
C LYS A 916 -30.88 -17.87 22.11
N ASP A 917 -30.23 -17.26 21.14
CA ASP A 917 -29.32 -16.12 21.30
C ASP A 917 -29.71 -15.04 20.28
N ASP A 918 -29.29 -13.80 20.50
CA ASP A 918 -29.53 -12.68 19.61
C ASP A 918 -28.31 -11.78 19.38
N TYR A 919 -27.15 -12.05 20.00
CA TYR A 919 -25.92 -11.24 19.97
C TYR A 919 -26.13 -9.71 19.97
N ARG A 920 -27.23 -9.27 20.58
CA ARG A 920 -27.74 -7.89 20.56
C ARG A 920 -28.11 -7.55 21.99
N PHE A 921 -27.13 -7.04 22.70
CA PHE A 921 -27.12 -6.91 24.15
C PHE A 921 -27.49 -5.50 24.61
N ALA A 922 -27.97 -5.38 25.83
CA ALA A 922 -27.99 -4.13 26.56
C ALA A 922 -27.09 -4.23 27.80
N TYR A 923 -26.41 -3.13 28.11
CA TYR A 923 -25.58 -2.98 29.29
C TYR A 923 -26.07 -1.79 30.12
N VAL A 924 -26.27 -2.01 31.41
CA VAL A 924 -26.75 -0.99 32.35
C VAL A 924 -25.96 -1.04 33.64
N GLY A 925 -25.31 0.06 34.01
CA GLY A 925 -24.49 0.12 35.22
C GLY A 925 -24.37 1.51 35.79
N VAL A 926 -24.21 1.58 37.11
CA VAL A 926 -23.88 2.81 37.84
C VAL A 926 -22.43 3.23 37.58
N ALA A 927 -22.07 4.46 37.95
CA ALA A 927 -20.69 4.93 37.87
C ALA A 927 -19.73 3.99 38.61
N GLY A 928 -18.61 3.64 37.98
CA GLY A 928 -17.60 2.72 38.51
C GLY A 928 -17.81 1.25 38.14
N THR A 929 -18.92 0.90 37.48
CA THR A 929 -19.06 -0.41 36.82
C THR A 929 -18.16 -0.48 35.58
N ARG A 930 -17.67 -1.68 35.25
CA ARG A 930 -16.70 -1.88 34.16
C ARG A 930 -16.89 -3.20 33.45
N THR A 931 -16.46 -3.25 32.19
CA THR A 931 -16.18 -4.50 31.47
C THR A 931 -14.65 -4.71 31.46
N PRO A 932 -14.14 -5.87 31.95
CA PRO A 932 -12.71 -6.17 31.99
C PRO A 932 -12.13 -6.34 30.58
N LEU A 933 -10.82 -6.54 30.51
CA LEU A 933 -10.11 -6.67 29.25
C LEU A 933 -10.59 -7.91 28.47
N HIS A 934 -11.14 -7.69 27.28
CA HIS A 934 -11.67 -8.74 26.42
C HIS A 934 -11.68 -8.31 24.95
N HIS A 935 -11.85 -9.25 24.03
CA HIS A 935 -12.35 -8.95 22.70
C HIS A 935 -13.82 -9.41 22.62
N ASP A 936 -14.55 -8.90 21.63
CA ASP A 936 -15.95 -9.29 21.41
C ASP A 936 -16.12 -10.79 21.09
N VAL A 937 -17.30 -11.31 21.43
CA VAL A 937 -17.66 -12.72 21.29
C VAL A 937 -17.41 -13.22 19.86
N LEU A 938 -16.89 -14.44 19.69
CA LEU A 938 -16.51 -15.03 18.39
C LEU A 938 -15.45 -14.24 17.60
N PHE A 939 -14.71 -13.30 18.19
CA PHE A 939 -13.85 -12.39 17.42
C PHE A 939 -14.68 -11.56 16.41
N SER A 940 -15.95 -11.29 16.72
CA SER A 940 -16.87 -10.55 15.84
C SER A 940 -16.55 -9.06 15.76
N HIS A 941 -17.18 -8.38 14.80
CA HIS A 941 -17.35 -6.94 14.87
C HIS A 941 -18.43 -6.62 15.91
N SER A 942 -18.32 -5.48 16.57
CA SER A 942 -19.38 -4.95 17.41
C SER A 942 -19.54 -3.45 17.25
N TRP A 943 -20.69 -2.94 17.67
CA TRP A 943 -20.81 -1.54 18.04
C TRP A 943 -21.53 -1.41 19.38
N SER A 944 -21.23 -0.35 20.12
CA SER A 944 -21.90 0.04 21.36
C SER A 944 -22.48 1.44 21.21
N ALA A 945 -23.80 1.56 21.19
CA ALA A 945 -24.53 2.82 21.17
C ALA A 945 -24.86 3.25 22.59
N ASN A 946 -24.33 4.40 23.00
CA ASN A 946 -24.53 4.90 24.35
C ASN A 946 -25.83 5.72 24.42
N ILE A 947 -26.82 5.20 25.12
CA ILE A 947 -28.14 5.82 25.23
C ILE A 947 -28.12 6.89 26.34
N CYS A 948 -27.57 6.54 27.49
CA CYS A 948 -27.46 7.44 28.64
C CYS A 948 -26.05 7.35 29.22
N GLY A 949 -25.55 8.44 29.78
CA GLY A 949 -24.32 8.45 30.57
C GLY A 949 -23.05 8.58 29.75
N ARG A 950 -21.91 8.27 30.37
CA ARG A 950 -20.58 8.48 29.81
C ARG A 950 -19.68 7.26 30.05
N LYS A 951 -18.97 6.84 29.01
CA LYS A 951 -18.03 5.71 29.05
C LYS A 951 -16.61 6.13 28.73
N HIS A 952 -15.63 5.42 29.29
CA HIS A 952 -14.22 5.48 28.94
C HIS A 952 -13.80 4.13 28.35
N TRP A 953 -13.39 4.15 27.10
CA TRP A 953 -12.92 2.99 26.35
C TRP A 953 -11.40 3.00 26.26
N ILE A 954 -10.80 1.84 26.45
CA ILE A 954 -9.38 1.60 26.25
C ILE A 954 -9.22 0.44 25.30
N PHE A 955 -8.66 0.67 24.12
CA PHE A 955 -8.46 -0.30 23.06
C PHE A 955 -6.99 -0.68 22.91
N TYR A 956 -6.73 -1.92 22.53
CA TYR A 956 -5.41 -2.45 22.24
C TYR A 956 -5.38 -2.99 20.81
N PRO A 957 -4.43 -2.52 19.97
CA PRO A 957 -4.29 -3.01 18.61
C PRO A 957 -4.04 -4.53 18.55
N PRO A 958 -4.55 -5.25 17.54
CA PRO A 958 -4.36 -6.70 17.42
C PRO A 958 -2.89 -7.14 17.42
N GLU A 959 -1.97 -6.27 17.00
CA GLU A 959 -0.52 -6.51 16.97
C GLU A 959 0.10 -6.69 18.36
N VAL A 960 -0.61 -6.31 19.44
CA VAL A 960 -0.16 -6.50 20.82
C VAL A 960 -0.99 -7.51 21.60
N SER A 961 -1.93 -8.22 20.96
CA SER A 961 -2.83 -9.17 21.64
C SER A 961 -2.09 -10.24 22.44
N ASP A 962 -1.01 -10.81 21.91
CA ASP A 962 -0.21 -11.84 22.61
C ASP A 962 0.39 -11.33 23.93
N LYS A 963 0.62 -10.03 24.06
CA LYS A 963 1.19 -9.39 25.25
C LYS A 963 0.17 -9.20 26.37
N LEU A 964 -1.12 -9.30 26.05
CA LEU A 964 -2.22 -9.22 26.99
C LEU A 964 -2.54 -10.58 27.62
N LEU A 965 -1.99 -11.67 27.07
CA LEU A 965 -2.24 -13.04 27.49
C LEU A 965 -1.11 -13.55 28.39
N ASN A 966 -1.46 -14.44 29.33
CA ASN A 966 -0.48 -15.22 30.08
C ASN A 966 -0.05 -16.48 29.30
N SER A 967 0.87 -17.25 29.87
CA SER A 967 1.36 -18.51 29.29
C SER A 967 0.29 -19.59 29.10
N LEU A 968 -0.90 -19.43 29.68
CA LEU A 968 -2.05 -20.33 29.52
C LEU A 968 -3.05 -19.82 28.46
N GLY A 969 -2.76 -18.68 27.82
CA GLY A 969 -3.62 -18.03 26.84
C GLY A 969 -4.78 -17.22 27.45
N ASN A 970 -4.79 -17.00 28.77
CA ASN A 970 -5.82 -16.21 29.42
C ASN A 970 -5.43 -14.73 29.44
N ALA A 971 -6.36 -13.83 29.13
CA ALA A 971 -6.14 -12.39 29.22
C ALA A 971 -6.01 -11.92 30.67
N ALA A 972 -5.25 -10.84 30.89
CA ALA A 972 -5.24 -10.14 32.17
C ALA A 972 -6.63 -9.56 32.49
N GLU A 973 -6.96 -9.37 33.77
CA GLU A 973 -8.23 -8.74 34.16
C GLU A 973 -8.32 -7.26 33.72
N SER A 974 -7.17 -6.59 33.73
CA SER A 974 -6.99 -5.21 33.26
C SER A 974 -5.51 -4.98 32.91
N ALA A 975 -5.27 -4.23 31.84
CA ALA A 975 -3.94 -3.74 31.50
C ALA A 975 -3.63 -2.38 32.16
N GLN A 976 -4.61 -1.73 32.80
CA GLN A 976 -4.43 -0.46 33.52
C GLN A 976 -3.48 -0.59 34.72
N PRO A 977 -2.38 0.19 34.79
CA PRO A 977 -1.38 0.09 35.86
C PRO A 977 -1.94 0.15 37.28
N GLN A 978 -3.00 0.95 37.49
CA GLN A 978 -3.63 1.14 38.80
C GLN A 978 -4.45 -0.08 39.26
N ARG A 979 -4.75 -1.03 38.36
CA ARG A 979 -5.61 -2.19 38.61
C ARG A 979 -4.87 -3.52 38.46
N ARG A 980 -3.56 -3.50 38.23
CA ARG A 980 -2.76 -4.72 38.12
C ARG A 980 -2.56 -5.37 39.49
N THR A 981 -2.63 -6.69 39.54
CA THR A 981 -2.30 -7.49 40.74
C THR A 981 -0.80 -7.39 41.05
N SER A 982 -0.37 -7.55 42.30
CA SER A 982 1.04 -7.37 42.66
C SER A 982 2.03 -8.31 41.94
N ASP A 983 1.55 -9.41 41.37
CA ASP A 983 2.29 -10.44 40.65
C ASP A 983 2.18 -10.34 39.12
N TRP A 984 1.52 -9.30 38.58
CA TRP A 984 1.24 -9.17 37.14
C TRP A 984 2.47 -9.33 36.24
N GLN A 985 3.65 -8.87 36.68
CA GLN A 985 4.89 -8.98 35.91
C GLN A 985 5.34 -10.43 35.67
N GLN A 986 4.99 -11.35 36.58
CA GLN A 986 5.35 -12.76 36.48
C GLN A 986 4.43 -13.50 35.50
N HIS A 987 3.17 -13.12 35.44
CA HIS A 987 2.16 -13.79 34.63
C HIS A 987 1.90 -13.12 33.28
N PHE A 988 2.13 -11.81 33.19
CA PHE A 988 1.89 -10.98 32.01
C PHE A 988 3.08 -10.02 31.76
N PRO A 989 4.25 -10.55 31.37
CA PRO A 989 5.46 -9.73 31.19
C PRO A 989 5.31 -8.67 30.08
N GLY A 990 4.46 -8.91 29.08
CA GLY A 990 4.18 -7.98 27.97
C GLY A 990 3.14 -6.90 28.29
N LEU A 991 2.46 -6.95 29.44
CA LEU A 991 1.29 -6.11 29.74
C LEU A 991 1.62 -4.61 29.76
N GLN A 992 2.84 -4.25 30.18
CA GLN A 992 3.30 -2.86 30.17
C GLN A 992 3.48 -2.33 28.75
N GLU A 993 4.04 -3.15 27.85
CA GLU A 993 4.26 -2.78 26.47
C GLU A 993 2.93 -2.64 25.72
N ALA A 994 1.96 -3.52 25.99
CA ALA A 994 0.60 -3.38 25.46
C ALA A 994 -0.09 -2.10 25.96
N TRP A 995 0.08 -1.76 27.24
CA TRP A 995 -0.43 -0.52 27.84
C TRP A 995 0.10 0.74 27.16
N GLU A 996 1.36 0.74 26.73
CA GLU A 996 1.98 1.86 26.04
C GLU A 996 1.45 2.07 24.61
N GLN A 997 0.83 1.05 24.02
CA GLN A 997 0.28 1.08 22.65
C GLN A 997 -1.25 1.25 22.59
N ARG A 998 -1.90 1.49 23.74
CA ARG A 998 -3.36 1.62 23.82
C ARG A 998 -3.90 2.85 23.10
N LEU A 999 -5.15 2.78 22.66
CA LEU A 999 -5.97 3.91 22.24
C LEU A 999 -7.04 4.17 23.29
N GLU A 1000 -7.34 5.43 23.58
CA GLU A 1000 -8.38 5.80 24.53
C GLU A 1000 -9.47 6.63 23.84
N ALA A 1001 -10.73 6.38 24.21
CA ALA A 1001 -11.85 7.18 23.74
C ALA A 1001 -12.85 7.40 24.88
N PHE A 1002 -13.44 8.59 24.93
CA PHE A 1002 -14.59 8.88 25.78
C PHE A 1002 -15.83 8.90 24.91
N GLN A 1003 -16.86 8.19 25.33
CA GLN A 1003 -18.13 8.10 24.63
C GLN A 1003 -19.20 8.78 25.47
N GLU A 1004 -19.81 9.82 24.92
CA GLU A 1004 -20.91 10.59 25.50
C GLU A 1004 -22.28 9.99 25.09
N GLU A 1005 -23.36 10.53 25.65
CA GLU A 1005 -24.71 10.12 25.31
C GLU A 1005 -25.05 10.44 23.84
N GLY A 1006 -25.69 9.50 23.14
CA GLY A 1006 -26.08 9.64 21.74
C GLY A 1006 -24.99 9.24 20.73
N GLU A 1007 -23.80 8.86 21.20
CA GLU A 1007 -22.70 8.43 20.35
C GLU A 1007 -22.64 6.90 20.22
N LEU A 1008 -22.11 6.41 19.10
CA LEU A 1008 -21.96 4.98 18.81
C LEU A 1008 -20.49 4.64 18.59
N MET A 1009 -19.94 3.73 19.39
CA MET A 1009 -18.57 3.24 19.27
C MET A 1009 -18.55 1.98 18.40
N PHE A 1010 -17.84 1.99 17.28
CA PHE A 1010 -17.54 0.81 16.48
C PHE A 1010 -16.31 0.09 17.03
N VAL A 1011 -16.43 -1.22 17.24
CA VAL A 1011 -15.37 -2.11 17.72
C VAL A 1011 -15.02 -3.13 16.62
N PRO A 1012 -13.84 -3.01 16.00
CA PRO A 1012 -13.38 -3.98 15.01
C PRO A 1012 -13.02 -5.35 15.60
N SER A 1013 -13.17 -6.40 14.77
CA SER A 1013 -12.74 -7.77 15.07
C SER A 1013 -11.29 -7.83 15.56
N GLY A 1014 -11.06 -8.55 16.66
CA GLY A 1014 -9.74 -8.82 17.23
C GLY A 1014 -9.11 -7.71 18.06
N TRP A 1015 -9.83 -6.62 18.32
CA TRP A 1015 -9.36 -5.58 19.22
C TRP A 1015 -9.73 -5.88 20.66
N TYR A 1016 -8.72 -6.14 21.48
CA TYR A 1016 -8.90 -6.20 22.93
C TYR A 1016 -9.25 -4.82 23.47
N HIS A 1017 -10.16 -4.76 24.43
CA HIS A 1017 -10.59 -3.51 25.02
C HIS A 1017 -11.15 -3.66 26.45
N GLU A 1018 -11.12 -2.55 27.17
CA GLU A 1018 -11.69 -2.35 28.50
C GLU A 1018 -12.66 -1.16 28.44
N VAL A 1019 -13.75 -1.22 29.23
CA VAL A 1019 -14.75 -0.15 29.24
C VAL A 1019 -15.14 0.18 30.67
N ASP A 1020 -14.99 1.45 31.06
CA ASP A 1020 -15.41 1.97 32.37
C ASP A 1020 -16.63 2.88 32.20
N ASN A 1021 -17.69 2.64 32.95
CA ASN A 1021 -18.84 3.55 33.04
C ASN A 1021 -18.52 4.66 34.04
N LEU A 1022 -18.39 5.90 33.57
CA LEU A 1022 -18.05 7.07 34.38
C LEU A 1022 -19.28 7.66 35.09
N THR A 1023 -20.48 7.41 34.56
CA THR A 1023 -21.77 7.80 35.14
C THR A 1023 -22.75 6.63 35.08
N MET A 1024 -23.97 6.81 35.59
CA MET A 1024 -25.06 5.86 35.31
C MET A 1024 -25.24 5.77 33.80
N THR A 1025 -25.11 4.56 33.26
CA THR A 1025 -24.97 4.34 31.83
C THR A 1025 -25.94 3.27 31.35
N ILE A 1026 -26.54 3.52 30.18
CA ILE A 1026 -27.31 2.53 29.42
C ILE A 1026 -26.74 2.51 28.02
N SER A 1027 -26.32 1.35 27.53
CA SER A 1027 -25.92 1.18 26.14
C SER A 1027 -26.55 -0.04 25.50
N ILE A 1028 -26.73 0.04 24.19
CA ILE A 1028 -27.14 -1.08 23.33
C ILE A 1028 -25.92 -1.50 22.52
N ASN A 1029 -25.64 -2.80 22.49
CA ASN A 1029 -24.53 -3.37 21.76
C ASN A 1029 -25.03 -4.38 20.73
N HIS A 1030 -24.32 -4.52 19.64
CA HIS A 1030 -24.72 -5.40 18.55
C HIS A 1030 -23.48 -6.00 17.90
N ASN A 1031 -23.38 -7.33 17.95
CA ASN A 1031 -22.27 -8.06 17.38
C ASN A 1031 -22.70 -8.71 16.07
N TRP A 1032 -21.81 -8.70 15.08
CA TRP A 1032 -22.09 -9.30 13.78
C TRP A 1032 -20.84 -9.87 13.10
N LEU A 1033 -21.11 -10.70 12.11
CA LEU A 1033 -20.11 -11.29 11.24
C LEU A 1033 -20.51 -11.11 9.78
N ASN A 1034 -19.54 -10.82 8.92
CA ASN A 1034 -19.74 -10.77 7.48
C ASN A 1034 -18.45 -11.06 6.71
N ALA A 1035 -18.47 -10.80 5.39
CA ALA A 1035 -17.35 -11.06 4.50
C ALA A 1035 -16.04 -10.37 4.88
N THR A 1036 -16.07 -9.27 5.66
CA THR A 1036 -14.85 -8.56 6.10
C THR A 1036 -14.08 -9.32 7.19
N ASN A 1037 -14.77 -10.00 8.11
CA ASN A 1037 -14.15 -10.64 9.27
C ASN A 1037 -14.34 -12.17 9.36
N ALA A 1038 -15.13 -12.78 8.47
CA ALA A 1038 -15.41 -14.21 8.50
C ALA A 1038 -14.14 -15.09 8.52
N LEU A 1039 -13.08 -14.69 7.82
CA LEU A 1039 -11.82 -15.42 7.82
C LEU A 1039 -11.09 -15.35 9.16
N GLN A 1040 -11.11 -14.18 9.83
CA GLN A 1040 -10.49 -14.02 11.16
C GLN A 1040 -11.25 -14.84 12.21
N VAL A 1041 -12.58 -14.80 12.17
CA VAL A 1041 -13.42 -15.64 13.04
C VAL A 1041 -13.16 -17.12 12.80
N TRP A 1042 -13.04 -17.55 11.54
CA TRP A 1042 -12.68 -18.93 11.23
C TRP A 1042 -11.30 -19.33 11.76
N GLN A 1043 -10.30 -18.45 11.65
CA GLN A 1043 -8.97 -18.70 12.22
C GLN A 1043 -9.01 -18.86 13.74
N PHE A 1044 -9.79 -18.03 14.44
CA PHE A 1044 -10.03 -18.14 15.87
C PHE A 1044 -10.73 -19.45 16.24
N LEU A 1045 -11.84 -19.80 15.57
CA LEU A 1045 -12.55 -21.06 15.84
C LEU A 1045 -11.64 -22.28 15.58
N ARG A 1046 -10.77 -22.20 14.57
CA ARG A 1046 -9.80 -23.24 14.26
C ARG A 1046 -8.71 -23.37 15.33
N SER A 1047 -8.22 -22.27 15.91
CA SER A 1047 -7.28 -22.33 17.04
C SER A 1047 -7.96 -22.88 18.29
N GLU A 1048 -9.21 -22.50 18.55
CA GLU A 1048 -9.97 -23.00 19.69
C GLU A 1048 -10.25 -24.50 19.57
N TRP A 1049 -10.61 -24.97 18.38
CA TRP A 1049 -10.74 -26.40 18.09
C TRP A 1049 -9.47 -27.19 18.45
N LYS A 1050 -8.30 -26.69 18.02
CA LYS A 1050 -7.00 -27.32 18.34
C LYS A 1050 -6.73 -27.30 19.85
N SER A 1051 -6.95 -26.14 20.48
CA SER A 1051 -6.75 -25.94 21.92
C SER A 1051 -7.61 -26.87 22.77
N VAL A 1052 -8.91 -26.98 22.47
CA VAL A 1052 -9.82 -27.89 23.19
C VAL A 1052 -9.36 -29.34 23.05
N ARG A 1053 -9.05 -29.78 21.82
CA ARG A 1053 -8.60 -31.14 21.56
C ARG A 1053 -7.31 -31.48 22.29
N GLU A 1054 -6.36 -30.54 22.36
CA GLU A 1054 -5.11 -30.72 23.09
C GLU A 1054 -5.34 -30.76 24.62
N LYS A 1055 -6.17 -29.86 25.16
CA LYS A 1055 -6.43 -29.74 26.60
C LYS A 1055 -7.14 -30.94 27.22
N ILE A 1056 -7.95 -31.66 26.46
CA ILE A 1056 -8.62 -32.89 26.91
C ILE A 1056 -8.06 -34.14 26.22
N GLY A 1057 -6.94 -34.03 25.49
CA GLY A 1057 -6.38 -35.12 24.71
C GLY A 1057 -5.90 -36.29 25.56
N ASP A 1058 -5.52 -36.04 26.82
CA ASP A 1058 -5.19 -37.07 27.81
C ASP A 1058 -6.39 -37.95 28.20
N LEU A 1059 -7.62 -37.46 27.99
CA LEU A 1059 -8.85 -38.20 28.21
C LEU A 1059 -9.29 -39.02 26.98
N GLN A 1060 -8.59 -38.92 25.84
CA GLN A 1060 -9.02 -39.55 24.59
C GLN A 1060 -9.28 -41.07 24.73
N ASP A 1061 -8.43 -41.77 25.50
CA ASP A 1061 -8.54 -43.21 25.75
C ASP A 1061 -9.71 -43.60 26.69
N THR A 1062 -10.39 -42.63 27.30
CA THR A 1062 -11.56 -42.87 28.18
C THR A 1062 -12.90 -42.90 27.43
N PHE A 1063 -12.90 -42.57 26.14
CA PHE A 1063 -14.09 -42.57 25.27
C PHE A 1063 -14.21 -43.88 24.49
N ASP A 1064 -15.44 -44.31 24.19
CA ASP A 1064 -15.72 -45.56 23.48
C ASP A 1064 -15.20 -45.56 22.02
N SER A 1065 -15.05 -44.38 21.42
CA SER A 1065 -14.47 -44.19 20.09
C SER A 1065 -13.86 -42.80 19.90
N GLU A 1066 -12.99 -42.65 18.89
CA GLU A 1066 -12.47 -41.34 18.47
C GLU A 1066 -13.59 -40.38 18.09
N LYS A 1067 -14.69 -40.90 17.54
CA LYS A 1067 -15.88 -40.10 17.20
C LYS A 1067 -16.52 -39.48 18.44
N ASP A 1068 -16.68 -40.26 19.51
CA ASP A 1068 -17.28 -39.77 20.77
C ASP A 1068 -16.38 -38.71 21.42
N PHE A 1069 -15.06 -38.89 21.36
CA PHE A 1069 -14.09 -37.88 21.80
C PHE A 1069 -14.21 -36.57 20.99
N LEU A 1070 -14.32 -36.65 19.66
CA LEU A 1070 -14.48 -35.47 18.80
C LEU A 1070 -15.83 -34.77 19.03
N GLU A 1071 -16.91 -35.51 19.33
CA GLU A 1071 -18.20 -34.93 19.72
C GLU A 1071 -18.12 -34.18 21.05
N GLN A 1072 -17.35 -34.69 22.02
CA GLN A 1072 -17.08 -33.96 23.26
C GLN A 1072 -16.21 -32.72 23.04
N CYS A 1073 -15.22 -32.79 22.13
CA CYS A 1073 -14.45 -31.60 21.75
C CYS A 1073 -15.37 -30.51 21.15
N GLN A 1074 -16.31 -30.88 20.27
CA GLN A 1074 -17.30 -29.93 19.72
C GLN A 1074 -18.20 -29.35 20.82
N LEU A 1075 -18.63 -30.18 21.79
CA LEU A 1075 -19.45 -29.72 22.92
C LEU A 1075 -18.71 -28.71 23.80
N LEU A 1076 -17.44 -28.99 24.13
CA LEU A 1076 -16.60 -28.09 24.92
C LEU A 1076 -16.26 -26.81 24.16
N MET A 1077 -15.97 -26.91 22.86
CA MET A 1077 -15.78 -25.75 21.99
C MET A 1077 -17.03 -24.88 21.96
N LYS A 1078 -18.22 -25.48 21.82
CA LYS A 1078 -19.49 -24.75 21.90
C LYS A 1078 -19.68 -24.04 23.24
N ALA A 1079 -19.34 -24.71 24.33
CA ALA A 1079 -19.46 -24.15 25.68
C ALA A 1079 -18.45 -23.01 25.93
N ASN A 1080 -17.25 -23.10 25.37
CA ASN A 1080 -16.18 -22.11 25.55
C ASN A 1080 -16.37 -20.88 24.64
N CYS A 1081 -16.74 -21.10 23.38
CA CYS A 1081 -16.70 -20.07 22.34
C CYS A 1081 -18.11 -19.64 21.86
N GLY A 1082 -19.16 -20.36 22.26
CA GLY A 1082 -20.54 -20.13 21.81
C GLY A 1082 -20.89 -20.80 20.46
N LEU A 1083 -19.90 -21.26 19.71
CA LEU A 1083 -20.09 -21.90 18.41
C LEU A 1083 -19.17 -23.11 18.23
N ASP A 1084 -19.73 -24.18 17.66
CA ASP A 1084 -18.99 -25.38 17.24
C ASP A 1084 -18.81 -25.37 15.71
N ILE A 1085 -18.02 -26.30 15.17
CA ILE A 1085 -17.74 -26.34 13.71
C ILE A 1085 -19.04 -26.59 12.94
N SER A 1086 -19.98 -27.36 13.48
CA SER A 1086 -21.26 -27.62 12.81
C SER A 1086 -22.09 -26.33 12.71
N GLY A 1087 -22.21 -25.59 13.80
CA GLY A 1087 -22.89 -24.29 13.84
C GLY A 1087 -22.21 -23.24 12.96
N TRP A 1088 -20.88 -23.27 12.84
CA TRP A 1088 -20.15 -22.43 11.88
C TRP A 1088 -20.55 -22.73 10.44
N LEU A 1089 -20.60 -24.01 10.05
CA LEU A 1089 -21.03 -24.41 8.70
C LEU A 1089 -22.50 -24.06 8.43
N GLU A 1090 -23.38 -24.20 9.43
CA GLU A 1090 -24.78 -23.79 9.32
C GLU A 1090 -24.94 -22.27 9.17
N LEU A 1091 -24.10 -21.47 9.84
CA LEU A 1091 -24.05 -20.02 9.67
C LEU A 1091 -23.64 -19.64 8.24
N LEU A 1092 -22.55 -20.24 7.73
CA LEU A 1092 -22.12 -20.02 6.34
C LEU A 1092 -23.19 -20.48 5.34
N THR A 1093 -23.93 -21.56 5.65
CA THR A 1093 -25.04 -22.03 4.82
C THR A 1093 -26.14 -20.97 4.76
N GLY A 1094 -26.52 -20.40 5.91
CA GLY A 1094 -27.51 -19.33 5.97
C GLY A 1094 -27.09 -18.08 5.19
N ALA A 1095 -25.81 -17.71 5.26
CA ALA A 1095 -25.24 -16.61 4.47
C ALA A 1095 -25.29 -16.91 2.96
N ALA A 1096 -24.96 -18.14 2.55
CA ALA A 1096 -25.03 -18.57 1.16
C ALA A 1096 -26.47 -18.56 0.62
N GLU A 1097 -27.42 -19.07 1.39
CA GLU A 1097 -28.84 -19.08 1.02
C GLU A 1097 -29.43 -17.68 0.91
N GLU A 1098 -29.02 -16.77 1.80
CA GLU A 1098 -29.44 -15.37 1.75
C GLU A 1098 -28.84 -14.66 0.53
N ALA A 1099 -27.58 -14.94 0.19
CA ALA A 1099 -26.97 -14.43 -1.04
C ALA A 1099 -27.71 -14.95 -2.30
N VAL A 1100 -28.13 -16.22 -2.31
CA VAL A 1100 -28.97 -16.79 -3.39
C VAL A 1100 -30.31 -16.05 -3.47
N ARG A 1101 -30.97 -15.81 -2.32
CA ARG A 1101 -32.25 -15.09 -2.25
C ARG A 1101 -32.13 -13.67 -2.77
N LEU A 1102 -31.15 -12.91 -2.30
CA LEU A 1102 -30.94 -11.52 -2.70
C LEU A 1102 -30.61 -11.40 -4.20
N ARG A 1103 -29.88 -12.36 -4.76
CA ARG A 1103 -29.68 -12.43 -6.22
C ARG A 1103 -30.96 -12.75 -6.99
N ALA A 1104 -31.84 -13.59 -6.44
CA ALA A 1104 -33.14 -13.85 -7.06
C ALA A 1104 -34.06 -12.62 -7.02
N ASP A 1105 -34.02 -11.85 -5.93
CA ASP A 1105 -34.83 -10.65 -5.74
C ASP A 1105 -34.28 -9.43 -6.51
N ASN A 1106 -32.97 -9.40 -6.83
CA ASN A 1106 -32.31 -8.29 -7.53
C ASN A 1106 -31.35 -8.75 -8.65
N PRO A 1107 -31.88 -9.22 -9.81
CA PRO A 1107 -31.07 -9.82 -10.87
C PRO A 1107 -30.22 -8.84 -11.70
N VAL A 1108 -30.44 -7.51 -11.60
CA VAL A 1108 -29.77 -6.48 -12.44
C VAL A 1108 -29.50 -5.15 -11.71
N GLY A 1109 -29.29 -5.17 -10.39
CA GLY A 1109 -29.13 -3.94 -9.58
C GLY A 1109 -27.70 -3.41 -9.44
N ASP A 1110 -27.55 -2.11 -9.17
CA ASP A 1110 -26.28 -1.39 -8.95
C ASP A 1110 -25.41 -1.95 -7.80
N ASP A 1111 -25.98 -2.75 -6.90
CA ASP A 1111 -25.30 -3.37 -5.76
C ASP A 1111 -24.75 -4.79 -6.06
N LEU A 1112 -24.80 -5.26 -7.32
CA LEU A 1112 -24.35 -6.61 -7.69
C LEU A 1112 -22.90 -6.90 -7.30
N TRP A 1113 -22.02 -5.89 -7.35
CA TRP A 1113 -20.62 -6.01 -6.99
C TRP A 1113 -20.41 -6.34 -5.51
N VAL A 1114 -21.31 -5.91 -4.62
CA VAL A 1114 -21.28 -6.26 -3.19
C VAL A 1114 -21.62 -7.74 -3.01
N LEU A 1115 -22.58 -8.25 -3.77
CA LEU A 1115 -22.95 -9.67 -3.79
C LEU A 1115 -21.84 -10.55 -4.35
N GLU A 1116 -21.14 -10.11 -5.40
CA GLU A 1116 -19.96 -10.80 -5.93
C GLU A 1116 -18.80 -10.84 -4.94
N TRP A 1117 -18.51 -9.70 -4.30
CA TRP A 1117 -17.46 -9.60 -3.28
C TRP A 1117 -17.77 -10.48 -2.05
N VAL A 1118 -19.03 -10.51 -1.62
CA VAL A 1118 -19.49 -11.42 -0.56
C VAL A 1118 -19.39 -12.89 -0.99
N GLU A 1119 -19.78 -13.25 -2.23
CA GLU A 1119 -19.67 -14.62 -2.75
C GLU A 1119 -18.22 -15.12 -2.73
N GLU A 1120 -17.27 -14.30 -3.19
CA GLU A 1120 -15.86 -14.65 -3.24
C GLU A 1120 -15.31 -14.97 -1.85
N ARG A 1121 -15.57 -14.09 -0.88
CA ARG A 1121 -15.11 -14.26 0.51
C ARG A 1121 -15.81 -15.41 1.21
N LEU A 1122 -17.10 -15.60 0.95
CA LEU A 1122 -17.87 -16.73 1.46
C LEU A 1122 -17.31 -18.05 0.93
N ARG A 1123 -17.01 -18.16 -0.37
CA ARG A 1123 -16.40 -19.36 -0.96
C ARG A 1123 -15.03 -19.64 -0.35
N ALA A 1124 -14.16 -18.63 -0.26
CA ALA A 1124 -12.82 -18.79 0.31
C ALA A 1124 -12.83 -19.32 1.74
N VAL A 1125 -13.71 -18.79 2.61
CA VAL A 1125 -13.81 -19.28 3.99
C VAL A 1125 -14.49 -20.65 4.05
N SER A 1126 -15.48 -20.92 3.18
CA SER A 1126 -16.14 -22.23 3.11
C SER A 1126 -15.21 -23.35 2.66
N GLU A 1127 -14.31 -23.13 1.69
CA GLU A 1127 -13.35 -24.15 1.24
C GLU A 1127 -12.44 -24.62 2.38
N SER A 1128 -11.88 -23.67 3.14
CA SER A 1128 -11.07 -23.95 4.33
C SER A 1128 -11.89 -24.66 5.42
N SER A 1129 -13.13 -24.21 5.63
CA SER A 1129 -14.04 -24.79 6.64
C SER A 1129 -14.43 -26.23 6.32
N LEU A 1130 -14.72 -26.53 5.04
CA LEU A 1130 -15.10 -27.87 4.59
C LEU A 1130 -13.92 -28.86 4.67
N ALA A 1131 -12.71 -28.40 4.36
CA ALA A 1131 -11.50 -29.22 4.46
C ALA A 1131 -11.23 -29.67 5.91
N ASP A 1132 -11.32 -28.74 6.87
CA ASP A 1132 -11.13 -29.07 8.29
C ASP A 1132 -12.34 -29.85 8.85
N ALA A 1133 -13.57 -29.57 8.40
CA ALA A 1133 -14.76 -30.33 8.80
C ALA A 1133 -14.65 -31.82 8.42
N ALA A 1134 -14.10 -32.13 7.25
CA ALA A 1134 -13.81 -33.50 6.84
C ALA A 1134 -12.84 -34.23 7.81
N ALA A 1135 -11.90 -33.48 8.43
CA ALA A 1135 -10.98 -34.01 9.43
C ALA A 1135 -11.61 -34.20 10.83
N THR A 1136 -12.83 -33.70 11.07
CA THR A 1136 -13.55 -33.83 12.36
C THR A 1136 -14.68 -34.86 12.35
N ALA A 1137 -15.05 -35.39 11.17
CA ALA A 1137 -15.91 -36.57 10.90
C ALA A 1137 -17.06 -36.91 11.87
N THR A 1138 -17.71 -35.92 12.50
CA THR A 1138 -18.92 -36.15 13.30
C THR A 1138 -20.15 -36.26 12.39
N GLN A 1139 -21.23 -36.88 12.90
CA GLN A 1139 -22.49 -36.97 12.14
C GLN A 1139 -23.09 -35.59 11.85
N HIS A 1140 -22.97 -34.67 12.81
CA HIS A 1140 -23.50 -33.31 12.71
C HIS A 1140 -22.67 -32.45 11.74
N SER A 1141 -21.33 -32.47 11.85
CA SER A 1141 -20.46 -31.69 10.96
C SER A 1141 -20.51 -32.17 9.51
N SER A 1142 -20.67 -33.48 9.29
CA SER A 1142 -20.83 -34.04 7.94
C SER A 1142 -22.14 -33.60 7.27
N LYS A 1143 -23.23 -33.52 8.03
CA LYS A 1143 -24.53 -33.05 7.52
C LYS A 1143 -24.48 -31.55 7.19
N ALA A 1144 -23.92 -30.74 8.09
CA ALA A 1144 -23.78 -29.30 7.88
C ALA A 1144 -22.85 -28.99 6.68
N ALA A 1145 -21.76 -29.75 6.52
CA ALA A 1145 -20.86 -29.64 5.37
C ALA A 1145 -21.58 -29.93 4.03
N ALA A 1146 -22.44 -30.96 3.99
CA ALA A 1146 -23.23 -31.28 2.81
C ALA A 1146 -24.24 -30.16 2.48
N SER A 1147 -24.89 -29.59 3.49
CA SER A 1147 -25.82 -28.46 3.31
C SER A 1147 -25.10 -27.21 2.79
N LEU A 1148 -23.92 -26.90 3.32
CA LEU A 1148 -23.11 -25.78 2.83
C LEU A 1148 -22.67 -26.01 1.38
N ALA A 1149 -22.20 -27.21 1.04
CA ALA A 1149 -21.81 -27.55 -0.32
C ALA A 1149 -22.97 -27.41 -1.31
N ASP A 1150 -24.18 -27.87 -0.96
CA ASP A 1150 -25.40 -27.70 -1.78
C ASP A 1150 -25.76 -26.21 -1.95
N ALA A 1151 -25.71 -25.42 -0.87
CA ALA A 1151 -25.98 -23.99 -0.94
C ALA A 1151 -24.98 -23.24 -1.83
N LEU A 1152 -23.68 -23.59 -1.76
CA LEU A 1152 -22.64 -23.02 -2.62
C LEU A 1152 -22.78 -23.47 -4.08
N GLU A 1153 -23.22 -24.71 -4.33
CA GLU A 1153 -23.48 -25.20 -5.69
C GLU A 1153 -24.68 -24.48 -6.31
N ARG A 1154 -25.75 -24.22 -5.55
CA ARG A 1154 -26.89 -23.39 -5.99
C ARG A 1154 -26.48 -21.95 -6.30
N LEU A 1155 -25.61 -21.37 -5.46
CA LEU A 1155 -25.03 -20.05 -5.71
C LEU A 1155 -24.16 -20.03 -6.97
N ALA A 1156 -23.39 -21.09 -7.23
CA ALA A 1156 -22.52 -21.22 -8.40
C ALA A 1156 -23.25 -21.56 -9.70
N THR A 1157 -24.32 -22.36 -9.67
CA THR A 1157 -25.09 -22.77 -10.85
C THR A 1157 -25.84 -21.60 -11.48
N TRP A 1158 -26.25 -20.62 -10.68
CA TRP A 1158 -26.83 -19.39 -11.21
C TRP A 1158 -25.84 -18.62 -12.11
N ARG A 1159 -24.54 -18.66 -11.81
CA ARG A 1159 -23.46 -18.06 -12.63
C ARG A 1159 -23.36 -18.64 -14.04
N LYS A 1160 -23.91 -19.84 -14.28
CA LYS A 1160 -23.97 -20.49 -15.60
C LYS A 1160 -25.29 -20.26 -16.35
N ALA A 1161 -26.32 -19.76 -15.66
CA ALA A 1161 -27.67 -19.59 -16.18
C ALA A 1161 -28.07 -18.12 -16.43
N ALA A 1162 -27.23 -17.17 -16.02
CA ALA A 1162 -27.39 -15.75 -16.35
C ALA A 1162 -26.94 -15.49 -17.82
N PRO A 1163 -27.80 -14.90 -18.67
CA PRO A 1163 -27.45 -14.52 -20.05
C PRO A 1163 -26.32 -13.49 -20.12
#